data_AF-A0AAE3DGV0-F1
#
_entry.id   AF-A0AAE3DGV0-F1
#
_cell.length_a   1.000
_cell.length_b   1.000
_cell.length_c   1.000
_cell.angle_alpha   90.00
_cell.angle_beta   90.00
_cell.angle_gamma   90.00
#
_symmetry.space_group_name_H-M   'P 1'
#
loop_
_entity.id
_entity.type
_entity.pdbx_description
1 polymer ?
#
loop_
_entity_poly.entity_id
_entity_poly.type
_entity_poly.pdbx_seq_one_letter_code
_entity_poly.pdbx_strand_id
1 'polypeptide(L)'
;MKTMRRGTSILLCLALLLAALPVILPVFTSATAADDQEEQLLGTLSQRFEASGPGVISSGSGDAGGKSYGAYQFSSRSDIPRAFFRWCQSSSDTYYRSIGNRLAAAYEADGGYGSSFDATWRALANEDSDGFMRVQRNYVRRSYYDPIVRSIESAVPGFDMDNYSIALRNVFWSRAVQHGVGGSSGFSSSDGRGGATGVIMRAFDALGGFANQPEAQLIEAIYNESGAVREPQSDSYGVMTGPTADKYGVTGKVLKYYDGNSGDVQLGVYARLRINEPAKAQVMLADYGFKDATVGEGVYQLRSSANSSLTATPSSSGLTLNAVTGGKNQQFRLDYHASGYYTITCQENGLRLTAGKNGVTLAKASTDKGQLWKAAVYNSGFSLQNRGTGAYLSVSSNAAGGRLMLSETALQWQLALAGAGWTLDGASYPTVNSTLTVGQTGFPFRGTLRNSYNIRRVTVSILRSNGANAITPATASPNAKSYDLSRLDDAVAFSRLGVGGYTLVIAAENTAGDNYRLESRFYVTDGSYVVSFDPCGGACSESTRLVSAGQKYGTLPTPVKEGCAFVGWFTQPEGGQQITANSTTGASNITLYAHYQGQYTYQFLNYDGSVYAQGKLAAGQAIPEPAGTPVRPADSQYTYTFTGWQGYTSGMTISGNVTFTAQFEAKTVESYPQEITTGAYRIADGYLRAIPVGTTARQLLAGLSPSDYITLPVQGDSPVGTGMTVTYARDGQTLQTLTTVVTGDLSGDGRVTITDMVRLQAHLLGKNTLTGAALQAADLNGDGQVTITDMIRLQAYLLGRGTIQPN
;
A
#
# COMPACT_ATOMS: atom_id res chain seq x y z
N MET A 1 66.88 -14.64 27.19
CA MET A 1 67.67 -15.74 26.57
C MET A 1 67.26 -17.06 27.23
N LYS A 2 67.06 -18.12 26.42
CA LYS A 2 66.35 -19.40 26.71
C LYS A 2 64.81 -19.31 26.75
N THR A 3 64.15 -19.62 25.63
CA THR A 3 63.45 -20.88 25.30
C THR A 3 62.54 -20.62 24.09
N MET A 4 62.94 -21.11 22.91
CA MET A 4 62.10 -21.19 21.71
C MET A 4 61.49 -22.59 21.66
N ARG A 5 60.16 -22.71 21.55
CA ARG A 5 59.49 -23.88 20.96
C ARG A 5 58.02 -23.61 20.63
N ARG A 6 57.70 -23.97 19.37
CA ARG A 6 56.40 -24.34 18.76
C ARG A 6 55.46 -23.22 18.33
N GLY A 7 55.31 -23.11 17.02
CA GLY A 7 54.36 -22.27 16.32
C GLY A 7 54.64 -22.32 14.81
N THR A 8 54.40 -23.46 14.17
CA THR A 8 54.51 -23.59 12.71
C THR A 8 53.20 -24.10 12.14
N SER A 9 52.77 -23.38 11.10
CA SER A 9 51.69 -23.67 10.13
C SER A 9 50.38 -22.86 10.27
N ILE A 10 50.50 -21.55 10.48
CA ILE A 10 49.55 -20.54 9.97
C ILE A 10 50.40 -19.48 9.27
N LEU A 11 50.73 -19.67 7.99
CA LEU A 11 51.25 -18.65 7.05
C LEU A 11 51.65 -19.32 5.74
N LEU A 12 50.67 -19.63 4.89
CA LEU A 12 50.84 -19.63 3.43
C LEU A 12 49.45 -19.68 2.78
N CYS A 13 48.93 -18.52 2.40
CA CYS A 13 47.92 -18.29 1.34
C CYS A 13 47.34 -16.88 1.47
N LEU A 14 48.19 -15.87 1.46
CA LEU A 14 47.83 -14.49 1.16
C LEU A 14 48.94 -13.94 0.27
N ALA A 15 48.54 -13.38 -0.87
CA ALA A 15 49.35 -12.88 -1.99
C ALA A 15 49.81 -13.90 -3.04
N LEU A 16 49.07 -14.01 -4.16
CA LEU A 16 49.56 -13.70 -5.51
C LEU A 16 48.48 -13.95 -6.60
N LEU A 17 48.34 -12.94 -7.47
CA LEU A 17 47.74 -12.89 -8.82
C LEU A 17 46.22 -13.00 -9.01
N LEU A 18 45.62 -11.80 -9.11
CA LEU A 18 44.67 -11.43 -10.17
C LEU A 18 45.28 -11.64 -11.57
N ALA A 19 44.39 -11.84 -12.55
CA ALA A 19 44.56 -11.69 -14.00
C ALA A 19 45.24 -12.82 -14.78
N ALA A 20 44.42 -13.75 -15.32
CA ALA A 20 44.40 -14.16 -16.73
C ALA A 20 43.55 -15.43 -16.89
N LEU A 21 42.38 -15.31 -17.53
CA LEU A 21 41.79 -16.41 -18.31
C LEU A 21 40.98 -15.75 -19.43
N PRO A 22 41.52 -15.75 -20.66
CA PRO A 22 40.64 -15.95 -21.80
C PRO A 22 41.19 -17.05 -22.72
N VAL A 23 40.24 -17.78 -23.31
CA VAL A 23 40.34 -18.65 -24.49
C VAL A 23 41.18 -19.93 -24.35
N ILE A 24 40.51 -21.08 -24.28
CA ILE A 24 40.70 -22.18 -25.25
C ILE A 24 39.34 -22.88 -25.48
N LEU A 25 38.87 -22.85 -26.72
CA LEU A 25 37.83 -23.73 -27.27
C LEU A 25 38.46 -24.43 -28.47
N PRO A 26 38.11 -25.70 -28.75
CA PRO A 26 37.50 -25.93 -30.04
C PRO A 26 36.25 -26.82 -29.99
N VAL A 27 35.20 -26.29 -30.63
CA VAL A 27 34.24 -26.94 -31.55
C VAL A 27 33.89 -28.41 -31.30
N PHE A 28 32.70 -28.64 -30.71
CA PHE A 28 31.68 -29.56 -31.23
C PHE A 28 30.29 -28.96 -30.94
N THR A 29 29.54 -28.70 -31.99
CA THR A 29 28.19 -28.10 -31.95
C THR A 29 27.15 -29.21 -31.83
N SER A 30 26.58 -29.39 -30.64
CA SER A 30 25.20 -29.89 -30.40
C SER A 30 24.91 -29.76 -28.89
N ALA A 31 23.64 -29.92 -28.48
CA ALA A 31 23.15 -29.73 -27.11
C ALA A 31 23.97 -30.45 -26.00
N THR A 32 24.77 -31.45 -26.35
CA THR A 32 25.65 -32.20 -25.44
C THR A 32 26.83 -31.38 -24.90
N ALA A 33 27.39 -30.44 -25.68
CA ALA A 33 28.56 -29.65 -25.25
C ALA A 33 28.24 -28.62 -24.15
N ALA A 34 27.01 -28.10 -24.12
CA ALA A 34 26.54 -27.21 -23.05
C ALA A 34 26.28 -27.99 -21.75
N ASP A 35 25.76 -29.20 -21.86
CA ASP A 35 25.53 -30.13 -20.74
C ASP A 35 26.87 -30.60 -20.15
N ASP A 36 27.86 -30.91 -21.00
CA ASP A 36 29.23 -31.26 -20.59
C ASP A 36 29.94 -30.11 -19.85
N GLN A 37 29.72 -28.85 -20.27
CA GLN A 37 30.28 -27.67 -19.61
C GLN A 37 29.58 -27.40 -18.27
N GLU A 38 28.26 -27.57 -18.19
CA GLU A 38 27.49 -27.40 -16.95
C GLU A 38 27.81 -28.48 -15.92
N GLU A 39 27.99 -29.74 -16.36
CA GLU A 39 28.45 -30.84 -15.52
C GLU A 39 29.90 -30.64 -15.03
N GLN A 40 30.74 -29.94 -15.80
CA GLN A 40 32.06 -29.53 -15.36
C GLN A 40 32.04 -28.45 -14.27
N LEU A 41 31.03 -27.57 -14.27
CA LEU A 41 30.87 -26.47 -13.30
C LEU A 41 30.19 -26.90 -11.99
N LEU A 42 29.50 -28.05 -11.96
CA LEU A 42 28.84 -28.53 -10.75
C LEU A 42 29.87 -28.91 -9.65
N GLY A 43 29.67 -28.39 -8.45
CA GLY A 43 30.55 -28.58 -7.29
C GLY A 43 31.77 -27.66 -7.24
N THR A 44 31.99 -26.81 -8.24
CA THR A 44 33.15 -25.89 -8.30
C THR A 44 33.07 -24.75 -7.28
N LEU A 45 31.87 -24.37 -6.85
CA LEU A 45 31.64 -23.30 -5.87
C LEU A 45 32.36 -23.56 -4.54
N SER A 46 32.22 -24.78 -4.03
CA SER A 46 32.80 -25.25 -2.78
C SER A 46 34.13 -25.99 -2.98
N GLN A 47 34.53 -26.28 -4.22
CA GLN A 47 35.73 -27.03 -4.55
C GLN A 47 37.01 -26.47 -3.89
N ARG A 48 37.21 -25.15 -3.77
CA ARG A 48 38.42 -24.62 -3.07
C ARG A 48 38.44 -24.92 -1.56
N PHE A 49 37.27 -25.16 -0.96
CA PHE A 49 37.13 -25.52 0.45
C PHE A 49 37.07 -27.04 0.67
N GLU A 50 36.85 -27.82 -0.39
CA GLU A 50 36.65 -29.28 -0.35
C GLU A 50 37.83 -30.04 -0.99
N ALA A 51 38.48 -29.45 -2.01
CA ALA A 51 39.46 -30.06 -2.90
C ALA A 51 40.84 -29.40 -2.85
N SER A 52 41.82 -30.18 -2.41
CA SER A 52 43.25 -29.90 -2.51
C SER A 52 43.92 -30.68 -3.66
N GLY A 53 43.17 -31.58 -4.32
CA GLY A 53 43.58 -32.44 -5.44
C GLY A 53 43.03 -33.87 -5.28
N PRO A 54 42.82 -34.64 -6.37
CA PRO A 54 42.17 -35.96 -6.30
C PRO A 54 43.04 -37.01 -5.59
N GLY A 55 44.35 -36.82 -5.56
CA GLY A 55 45.30 -37.70 -4.87
C GLY A 55 45.68 -37.28 -3.45
N VAL A 56 45.11 -36.18 -2.93
CA VAL A 56 45.52 -35.67 -1.61
C VAL A 56 45.10 -36.63 -0.52
N ILE A 57 46.02 -36.89 0.41
CA ILE A 57 45.75 -37.62 1.65
C ILE A 57 46.21 -36.74 2.78
N SER A 58 45.29 -36.39 3.68
CA SER A 58 45.62 -35.68 4.91
C SER A 58 45.56 -36.63 6.10
N SER A 59 46.52 -36.49 7.01
CA SER A 59 46.61 -37.26 8.24
C SER A 59 46.96 -36.32 9.39
N GLY A 60 46.02 -36.06 10.29
CA GLY A 60 46.30 -35.34 11.54
C GLY A 60 46.98 -36.28 12.53
N SER A 61 48.20 -35.95 12.98
CA SER A 61 48.86 -36.70 14.05
C SER A 61 48.19 -36.34 15.38
N GLY A 62 47.37 -37.25 15.90
CA GLY A 62 46.64 -37.10 17.18
C GLY A 62 45.16 -36.75 17.06
N ASP A 63 44.60 -36.61 15.86
CA ASP A 63 43.17 -36.31 15.67
C ASP A 63 42.30 -37.56 15.73
N ALA A 64 41.13 -37.45 16.36
CA ALA A 64 40.17 -38.53 16.49
C ALA A 64 39.56 -38.99 15.14
N GLY A 65 39.85 -38.34 14.00
CA GLY A 65 39.12 -38.48 12.72
C GLY A 65 39.65 -39.47 11.67
N GLY A 66 40.79 -40.14 11.90
CA GLY A 66 41.43 -40.98 10.87
C GLY A 66 42.05 -40.18 9.71
N LYS A 67 42.49 -40.87 8.65
CA LYS A 67 42.99 -40.26 7.40
C LYS A 67 41.83 -39.77 6.51
N SER A 68 42.04 -38.69 5.76
CA SER A 68 41.06 -38.18 4.78
C SER A 68 41.64 -38.20 3.36
N TYR A 69 40.83 -38.62 2.39
CA TYR A 69 41.25 -38.96 1.04
C TYR A 69 40.57 -38.11 -0.04
N GLY A 70 41.36 -37.68 -1.02
CA GLY A 70 40.93 -37.08 -2.27
C GLY A 70 40.38 -35.66 -2.20
N ALA A 71 39.77 -35.26 -3.31
CA ALA A 71 39.30 -33.91 -3.59
C ALA A 71 38.07 -33.48 -2.78
N TYR A 72 37.51 -34.36 -1.97
CA TYR A 72 36.40 -34.02 -1.07
C TYR A 72 36.71 -34.47 0.36
N GLN A 73 37.97 -34.80 0.65
CA GLN A 73 38.46 -35.21 1.97
C GLN A 73 37.59 -36.32 2.62
N PHE A 74 37.33 -37.40 1.88
CA PHE A 74 36.59 -38.56 2.37
C PHE A 74 37.25 -39.15 3.62
N SER A 75 36.58 -39.05 4.77
CA SER A 75 37.11 -39.54 6.04
C SER A 75 37.04 -41.06 6.13
N SER A 76 38.18 -41.68 6.44
CA SER A 76 38.28 -43.12 6.75
C SER A 76 37.49 -43.52 7.99
N ARG A 77 37.31 -42.63 8.98
CA ARG A 77 36.51 -42.93 10.19
C ARG A 77 35.02 -43.09 9.88
N SER A 78 34.52 -42.37 8.88
CA SER A 78 33.15 -42.50 8.38
C SER A 78 33.02 -43.57 7.28
N ASP A 79 34.09 -44.34 7.02
CA ASP A 79 34.19 -45.39 5.99
C ASP A 79 33.80 -44.94 4.57
N ILE A 80 33.88 -43.63 4.29
CA ILE A 80 33.48 -43.04 3.01
C ILE A 80 34.39 -43.52 1.85
N PRO A 81 35.73 -43.63 1.98
CA PRO A 81 36.55 -44.15 0.91
C PRO A 81 36.19 -45.60 0.54
N ARG A 82 35.75 -46.41 1.52
CA ARG A 82 35.21 -47.75 1.26
C ARG A 82 33.90 -47.73 0.50
N ALA A 83 32.95 -46.90 0.92
CA ALA A 83 31.70 -46.71 0.19
C ALA A 83 31.96 -46.23 -1.26
N PHE A 84 32.92 -45.32 -1.44
CA PHE A 84 33.36 -44.83 -2.74
C PHE A 84 33.88 -45.94 -3.65
N PHE A 85 34.86 -46.74 -3.21
CA PHE A 85 35.39 -47.77 -4.08
C PHE A 85 34.39 -48.90 -4.32
N ARG A 86 33.51 -49.21 -3.37
CA ARG A 86 32.43 -50.19 -3.56
C ARG A 86 31.41 -49.72 -4.59
N TRP A 87 31.06 -48.44 -4.57
CA TRP A 87 30.24 -47.82 -5.61
C TRP A 87 30.91 -47.91 -6.98
N CYS A 88 32.21 -47.60 -7.07
CA CYS A 88 32.99 -47.78 -8.29
C CYS A 88 32.94 -49.23 -8.81
N GLN A 89 33.06 -50.23 -7.94
CA GLN A 89 32.96 -51.65 -8.31
C GLN A 89 31.58 -52.03 -8.88
N SER A 90 30.51 -51.39 -8.38
CA SER A 90 29.13 -51.62 -8.85
C SER A 90 28.80 -50.93 -10.18
N SER A 91 29.67 -50.03 -10.66
CA SER A 91 29.43 -49.27 -11.89
C SER A 91 29.50 -50.16 -13.13
N SER A 92 28.68 -49.86 -14.15
CA SER A 92 28.79 -50.46 -15.49
C SER A 92 30.02 -49.95 -16.26
N ASP A 93 30.51 -48.76 -15.93
CA ASP A 93 31.71 -48.13 -16.50
C ASP A 93 32.98 -48.89 -16.10
N THR A 94 33.75 -49.36 -17.09
CA THR A 94 34.96 -50.16 -16.89
C THR A 94 36.09 -49.39 -16.21
N TYR A 95 36.18 -48.07 -16.42
CA TYR A 95 37.17 -47.23 -15.77
C TYR A 95 36.87 -47.08 -14.28
N TYR A 96 35.59 -46.88 -13.93
CA TYR A 96 35.14 -46.81 -12.53
C TYR A 96 35.39 -48.14 -11.84
N ARG A 97 35.02 -49.25 -12.49
CA ARG A 97 35.25 -50.59 -11.95
C ARG A 97 36.73 -50.88 -11.71
N SER A 98 37.61 -50.42 -12.60
CA SER A 98 39.06 -50.53 -12.44
C SER A 98 39.56 -49.80 -11.18
N ILE A 99 39.16 -48.55 -10.99
CA ILE A 99 39.45 -47.77 -9.77
C ILE A 99 38.96 -48.52 -8.53
N GLY A 100 37.71 -48.95 -8.55
CA GLY A 100 37.07 -49.64 -7.43
C GLY A 100 37.79 -50.93 -7.05
N ASN A 101 38.14 -51.76 -8.04
CA ASN A 101 38.84 -53.03 -7.83
C ASN A 101 40.25 -52.83 -7.28
N ARG A 102 40.99 -51.84 -7.77
CA ARG A 102 42.35 -51.53 -7.29
C ARG A 102 42.34 -51.05 -5.85
N LEU A 103 41.44 -50.14 -5.51
CA LEU A 103 41.28 -49.65 -4.14
C LEU A 103 40.78 -50.75 -3.19
N ALA A 104 39.86 -51.60 -3.63
CA ALA A 104 39.39 -52.74 -2.85
C ALA A 104 40.53 -53.73 -2.56
N ALA A 105 41.32 -54.11 -3.58
CA ALA A 105 42.46 -55.01 -3.39
C ALA A 105 43.50 -54.44 -2.42
N ALA A 106 43.80 -53.13 -2.53
CA ALA A 106 44.72 -52.46 -1.62
C ALA A 106 44.18 -52.37 -0.19
N TYR A 107 42.87 -52.14 -0.03
CA TYR A 107 42.19 -52.12 1.27
C TYR A 107 42.24 -53.50 1.96
N GLU A 108 41.95 -54.58 1.23
CA GLU A 108 42.00 -55.94 1.76
C GLU A 108 43.44 -56.35 2.11
N ALA A 109 44.43 -55.97 1.31
CA ALA A 109 45.84 -56.26 1.56
C ALA A 109 46.36 -55.59 2.85
N ASP A 110 45.88 -54.39 3.17
CA ASP A 110 46.24 -53.66 4.39
C ASP A 110 45.37 -54.03 5.60
N GLY A 111 44.28 -54.79 5.41
CA GLY A 111 43.24 -54.96 6.43
C GLY A 111 42.52 -53.66 6.80
N GLY A 112 42.51 -52.65 5.90
CA GLY A 112 41.95 -51.32 6.14
C GLY A 112 42.67 -50.21 5.39
N TYR A 113 42.76 -49.02 6.01
CA TYR A 113 43.32 -47.80 5.43
C TYR A 113 44.84 -47.64 5.65
N GLY A 114 45.61 -48.60 5.13
CA GLY A 114 47.06 -48.71 5.32
C GLY A 114 47.91 -48.04 4.22
N SER A 115 49.19 -48.40 4.17
CA SER A 115 50.16 -47.83 3.23
C SER A 115 49.91 -48.22 1.78
N SER A 116 49.40 -49.42 1.51
CA SER A 116 49.10 -49.90 0.17
C SER A 116 47.88 -49.18 -0.40
N PHE A 117 46.87 -48.93 0.43
CA PHE A 117 45.70 -48.12 0.09
C PHE A 117 46.11 -46.68 -0.23
N ASP A 118 46.94 -46.06 0.61
CA ASP A 118 47.45 -44.70 0.38
C ASP A 118 48.26 -44.59 -0.92
N ALA A 119 49.14 -45.58 -1.18
CA ALA A 119 49.94 -45.63 -2.40
C ALA A 119 49.05 -45.78 -3.64
N THR A 120 48.06 -46.67 -3.58
CA THR A 120 47.11 -46.90 -4.69
C THR A 120 46.27 -45.67 -4.96
N TRP A 121 45.78 -44.98 -3.92
CA TRP A 121 45.02 -43.74 -4.06
C TRP A 121 45.83 -42.63 -4.76
N ARG A 122 47.09 -42.43 -4.36
CA ARG A 122 47.99 -41.48 -5.03
C ARG A 122 48.34 -41.90 -6.45
N ALA A 123 48.56 -43.20 -6.68
CA ALA A 123 48.86 -43.74 -8.01
C ALA A 123 47.73 -43.46 -9.00
N LEU A 124 46.48 -43.68 -8.61
CA LEU A 124 45.31 -43.37 -9.44
C LEU A 124 45.25 -41.89 -9.85
N ALA A 125 45.57 -40.97 -8.93
CA ALA A 125 45.64 -39.55 -9.23
C ALA A 125 46.83 -39.17 -10.13
N ASN A 126 47.98 -39.84 -9.97
CA ASN A 126 49.16 -39.58 -10.80
C ASN A 126 49.01 -40.14 -12.22
N GLU A 127 48.29 -41.24 -12.38
CA GLU A 127 48.03 -41.88 -13.67
C GLU A 127 47.00 -41.10 -14.50
N ASP A 128 45.92 -40.66 -13.87
CA ASP A 128 44.85 -39.89 -14.53
C ASP A 128 44.13 -38.99 -13.51
N SER A 129 44.72 -37.83 -13.22
CA SER A 129 44.20 -36.87 -12.26
C SER A 129 42.79 -36.42 -12.60
N ASP A 130 42.53 -36.10 -13.87
CA ASP A 130 41.24 -35.55 -14.31
C ASP A 130 40.14 -36.61 -14.30
N GLY A 131 40.46 -37.84 -14.76
CA GLY A 131 39.54 -38.97 -14.67
C GLY A 131 39.24 -39.36 -13.22
N PHE A 132 40.24 -39.39 -12.35
CA PHE A 132 40.03 -39.74 -10.94
C PHE A 132 39.25 -38.65 -10.19
N MET A 133 39.51 -37.37 -10.48
CA MET A 133 38.70 -36.24 -10.02
C MET A 133 37.24 -36.37 -10.49
N ARG A 134 37.02 -36.69 -11.77
CA ARG A 134 35.68 -36.90 -12.33
C ARG A 134 34.92 -38.01 -11.61
N VAL A 135 35.58 -39.13 -11.30
CA VAL A 135 34.96 -40.26 -10.58
C VAL A 135 34.60 -39.86 -9.15
N GLN A 136 35.50 -39.19 -8.44
CA GLN A 136 35.22 -38.68 -7.09
C GLN A 136 34.06 -37.69 -7.08
N ARG A 137 34.04 -36.75 -8.03
CA ARG A 137 32.92 -35.80 -8.20
C ARG A 137 31.61 -36.54 -8.47
N ASN A 138 31.60 -37.50 -9.39
CA ASN A 138 30.39 -38.24 -9.74
C ASN A 138 29.88 -39.10 -8.58
N TYR A 139 30.77 -39.63 -7.74
CA TYR A 139 30.35 -40.25 -6.48
C TYR A 139 29.65 -39.25 -5.56
N VAL A 140 30.23 -38.05 -5.37
CA VAL A 140 29.62 -37.01 -4.54
C VAL A 140 28.25 -36.59 -5.10
N ARG A 141 28.15 -36.43 -6.42
CA ARG A 141 26.89 -36.13 -7.10
C ARG A 141 25.82 -37.15 -6.75
N ARG A 142 26.09 -38.44 -6.99
CA ARG A 142 25.12 -39.52 -6.80
C ARG A 142 24.79 -39.80 -5.34
N SER A 143 25.75 -39.60 -4.44
CA SER A 143 25.62 -39.95 -3.03
C SER A 143 25.04 -38.82 -2.18
N TYR A 144 25.18 -37.56 -2.62
CA TYR A 144 24.79 -36.39 -1.83
C TYR A 144 23.89 -35.43 -2.61
N TYR A 145 24.32 -34.95 -3.79
CA TYR A 145 23.57 -33.94 -4.53
C TYR A 145 22.22 -34.46 -5.06
N ASP A 146 22.22 -35.53 -5.87
CA ASP A 146 20.99 -36.06 -6.46
C ASP A 146 19.96 -36.49 -5.40
N PRO A 147 20.35 -37.15 -4.28
CA PRO A 147 19.44 -37.44 -3.18
C PRO A 147 18.81 -36.21 -2.54
N ILE A 148 19.55 -35.11 -2.35
CA ILE A 148 18.96 -33.89 -1.79
C ILE A 148 17.99 -33.24 -2.76
N VAL A 149 18.34 -33.17 -4.04
CA VAL A 149 17.42 -32.65 -5.08
C VAL A 149 16.11 -33.43 -5.03
N ARG A 150 16.16 -34.77 -5.08
CA ARG A 150 14.96 -35.61 -4.97
C ARG A 150 14.19 -35.41 -3.66
N SER A 151 14.90 -35.28 -2.54
CA SER A 151 14.29 -35.06 -1.22
C SER A 151 13.53 -33.73 -1.17
N ILE A 152 14.12 -32.65 -1.70
CA ILE A 152 13.51 -31.32 -1.73
C ILE A 152 12.35 -31.27 -2.73
N GLU A 153 12.52 -31.80 -3.95
CA GLU A 153 11.44 -31.85 -4.96
C GLU A 153 10.23 -32.66 -4.47
N SER A 154 10.47 -33.75 -3.73
CA SER A 154 9.40 -34.51 -3.10
C SER A 154 8.73 -33.76 -1.94
N ALA A 155 9.45 -32.92 -1.22
CA ALA A 155 8.95 -32.23 -0.03
C ALA A 155 8.35 -30.84 -0.34
N VAL A 156 8.68 -30.25 -1.48
CA VAL A 156 8.34 -28.87 -1.84
C VAL A 156 7.60 -28.87 -3.19
N PRO A 157 6.26 -28.96 -3.18
CA PRO A 157 5.45 -29.00 -4.39
C PRO A 157 5.73 -27.81 -5.32
N GLY A 158 6.02 -28.11 -6.58
CA GLY A 158 6.30 -27.10 -7.61
C GLY A 158 7.75 -26.63 -7.67
N PHE A 159 8.62 -27.02 -6.73
CA PHE A 159 10.06 -26.88 -6.88
C PHE A 159 10.59 -27.99 -7.79
N ASP A 160 11.46 -27.61 -8.71
CA ASP A 160 12.13 -28.51 -9.64
C ASP A 160 13.48 -27.86 -9.98
N MET A 161 14.56 -28.56 -9.62
CA MET A 161 15.93 -28.08 -9.72
C MET A 161 16.35 -27.83 -11.17
N ASP A 162 15.69 -28.49 -12.13
CA ASP A 162 15.99 -28.30 -13.54
C ASP A 162 15.59 -26.91 -14.05
N ASN A 163 14.72 -26.21 -13.32
CA ASN A 163 14.33 -24.84 -13.64
C ASN A 163 15.31 -23.77 -13.15
N TYR A 164 16.40 -24.15 -12.46
CA TYR A 164 17.35 -23.25 -11.80
C TYR A 164 18.78 -23.42 -12.31
N SER A 165 19.55 -22.34 -12.20
CA SER A 165 20.89 -22.28 -12.76
C SER A 165 21.91 -23.11 -12.00
N ILE A 166 23.09 -23.27 -12.60
CA ILE A 166 24.25 -23.92 -12.00
C ILE A 166 24.67 -23.29 -10.66
N ALA A 167 24.30 -22.03 -10.40
CA ALA A 167 24.55 -21.36 -9.13
C ALA A 167 23.77 -22.01 -7.97
N LEU A 168 22.44 -22.09 -8.06
CA LEU A 168 21.64 -22.74 -7.02
C LEU A 168 21.97 -24.24 -6.90
N ARG A 169 22.24 -24.92 -8.02
CA ARG A 169 22.70 -26.32 -8.02
C ARG A 169 23.99 -26.48 -7.20
N ASN A 170 24.97 -25.58 -7.37
CA ASN A 170 26.19 -25.57 -6.57
C ASN A 170 25.95 -25.24 -5.09
N VAL A 171 24.96 -24.41 -4.76
CA VAL A 171 24.58 -24.14 -3.36
C VAL A 171 24.02 -25.39 -2.70
N PHE A 172 23.15 -26.13 -3.40
CA PHE A 172 22.63 -27.42 -2.94
C PHE A 172 23.76 -28.43 -2.78
N TRP A 173 24.67 -28.52 -3.75
CA TRP A 173 25.85 -29.39 -3.66
C TRP A 173 26.67 -29.11 -2.39
N SER A 174 27.03 -27.84 -2.17
CA SER A 174 27.84 -27.46 -1.02
C SER A 174 27.12 -27.76 0.30
N ARG A 175 25.79 -27.54 0.38
CA ARG A 175 25.02 -27.95 1.57
C ARG A 175 25.04 -29.46 1.75
N ALA A 176 24.92 -30.22 0.64
CA ALA A 176 24.89 -31.67 0.67
C ALA A 176 26.18 -32.26 1.25
N VAL A 177 27.32 -31.78 0.78
CA VAL A 177 28.64 -32.20 1.26
C VAL A 177 28.85 -31.76 2.70
N GLN A 178 28.40 -30.55 3.04
CA GLN A 178 28.63 -29.98 4.36
C GLN A 178 27.81 -30.63 5.48
N HIS A 179 26.52 -30.85 5.26
CA HIS A 179 25.57 -31.29 6.29
C HIS A 179 25.12 -32.75 6.12
N GLY A 180 25.55 -33.42 5.04
CA GLY A 180 24.94 -34.68 4.60
C GLY A 180 23.51 -34.47 4.08
N VAL A 181 22.95 -35.49 3.43
CA VAL A 181 21.61 -35.41 2.80
C VAL A 181 20.53 -35.06 3.82
N GLY A 182 20.40 -35.88 4.86
CA GLY A 182 19.33 -35.74 5.84
C GLY A 182 17.95 -36.09 5.27
N GLY A 183 16.90 -35.48 5.80
CA GLY A 183 15.52 -35.75 5.39
C GLY A 183 14.53 -34.72 5.92
N SER A 184 13.33 -34.71 5.33
CA SER A 184 12.25 -33.76 5.61
C SER A 184 11.41 -34.09 6.85
N SER A 185 11.61 -35.28 7.43
CA SER A 185 10.95 -35.74 8.66
C SER A 185 11.77 -36.86 9.33
N GLY A 186 11.45 -37.19 10.58
CA GLY A 186 12.03 -38.32 11.31
C GLY A 186 13.37 -38.06 12.01
N PHE A 187 13.86 -36.81 12.06
CA PHE A 187 15.07 -36.44 12.80
C PHE A 187 14.75 -35.88 14.18
N SER A 188 15.68 -36.03 15.12
CA SER A 188 15.62 -35.47 16.49
C SER A 188 15.90 -33.95 16.51
N SER A 189 15.16 -33.19 15.71
CA SER A 189 15.13 -31.72 15.74
C SER A 189 13.71 -31.25 16.07
N SER A 190 13.56 -29.98 16.49
CA SER A 190 12.25 -29.43 16.86
C SER A 190 11.22 -29.43 15.73
N ASP A 191 11.68 -29.44 14.48
CA ASP A 191 10.86 -29.48 13.26
C ASP A 191 10.88 -30.86 12.57
N GLY A 192 11.53 -31.86 13.16
CA GLY A 192 11.67 -33.21 12.60
C GLY A 192 12.61 -33.33 11.39
N ARG A 193 13.27 -32.26 10.96
CA ARG A 193 14.09 -32.19 9.73
C ARG A 193 15.59 -32.21 10.00
N GLY A 194 16.32 -33.02 9.24
CA GLY A 194 17.77 -33.18 9.39
C GLY A 194 18.58 -32.91 8.12
N GLY A 195 19.90 -32.82 8.29
CA GLY A 195 20.88 -32.60 7.23
C GLY A 195 20.60 -31.36 6.37
N ALA A 196 21.13 -31.37 5.15
CA ALA A 196 20.96 -30.27 4.22
C ALA A 196 19.52 -30.14 3.67
N THR A 197 18.76 -31.24 3.60
CA THR A 197 17.31 -31.14 3.33
C THR A 197 16.64 -30.21 4.34
N GLY A 198 16.88 -30.40 5.64
CA GLY A 198 16.29 -29.56 6.68
C GLY A 198 16.74 -28.10 6.62
N VAL A 199 18.02 -27.85 6.31
CA VAL A 199 18.56 -26.49 6.12
C VAL A 199 17.84 -25.77 4.98
N ILE A 200 17.70 -26.41 3.82
CA ILE A 200 17.06 -25.79 2.64
C ILE A 200 15.56 -25.58 2.90
N MET A 201 14.87 -26.53 3.52
CA MET A 201 13.46 -26.37 3.86
C MET A 201 13.22 -25.22 4.84
N ARG A 202 14.08 -25.06 5.87
CA ARG A 202 13.99 -23.91 6.79
C ARG A 202 14.27 -22.58 6.09
N ALA A 203 15.19 -22.57 5.12
CA ALA A 203 15.43 -21.40 4.29
C ALA A 203 14.19 -21.03 3.45
N PHE A 204 13.48 -22.02 2.88
CA PHE A 204 12.24 -21.78 2.16
C PHE A 204 11.12 -21.30 3.09
N ASP A 205 11.00 -21.87 4.29
CA ASP A 205 10.02 -21.44 5.30
C ASP A 205 10.27 -19.98 5.73
N ALA A 206 11.54 -19.57 5.85
CA ALA A 206 11.91 -18.18 6.15
C ALA A 206 11.48 -17.19 5.05
N LEU A 207 11.24 -17.68 3.82
CA LEU A 207 10.67 -16.90 2.71
C LEU A 207 9.12 -16.96 2.67
N GLY A 208 8.47 -17.60 3.65
CA GLY A 208 7.04 -17.86 3.66
C GLY A 208 6.62 -19.10 2.87
N GLY A 209 7.57 -20.01 2.59
CA GLY A 209 7.41 -21.17 1.72
C GLY A 209 7.95 -20.93 0.31
N PHE A 210 8.08 -22.00 -0.48
CA PHE A 210 8.53 -21.88 -1.88
C PHE A 210 7.39 -21.35 -2.78
N ALA A 211 7.71 -20.36 -3.59
CA ALA A 211 6.75 -19.66 -4.43
C ALA A 211 7.43 -19.08 -5.68
N ASN A 212 8.31 -19.84 -6.34
CA ASN A 212 9.09 -19.37 -7.50
C ASN A 212 9.82 -18.04 -7.22
N GLN A 213 10.51 -17.92 -6.09
CA GLN A 213 11.30 -16.74 -5.78
C GLN A 213 12.43 -16.55 -6.80
N PRO A 214 12.92 -15.31 -7.01
CA PRO A 214 14.17 -15.07 -7.74
C PRO A 214 15.29 -15.94 -7.18
N GLU A 215 16.12 -16.52 -8.06
CA GLU A 215 17.16 -17.47 -7.64
C GLU A 215 18.13 -16.87 -6.61
N ALA A 216 18.44 -15.58 -6.75
CA ALA A 216 19.26 -14.84 -5.79
C ALA A 216 18.69 -14.87 -4.36
N GLN A 217 17.35 -14.80 -4.20
CA GLN A 217 16.69 -14.87 -2.89
C GLN A 217 16.76 -16.28 -2.30
N LEU A 218 16.63 -17.33 -3.13
CA LEU A 218 16.78 -18.72 -2.68
C LEU A 218 18.21 -18.98 -2.19
N ILE A 219 19.21 -18.55 -2.96
CA ILE A 219 20.63 -18.65 -2.61
C ILE A 219 20.89 -17.95 -1.27
N GLU A 220 20.43 -16.70 -1.14
CA GLU A 220 20.60 -15.92 0.08
C GLU A 220 19.94 -16.57 1.29
N ALA A 221 18.70 -17.03 1.16
CA ALA A 221 17.98 -17.68 2.25
C ALA A 221 18.71 -18.95 2.73
N ILE A 222 19.25 -19.76 1.82
CA ILE A 222 20.01 -20.97 2.17
C ILE A 222 21.29 -20.61 2.93
N TYR A 223 21.97 -19.53 2.56
CA TYR A 223 23.15 -19.05 3.28
C TYR A 223 22.84 -18.33 4.60
N ASN A 224 21.69 -17.67 4.69
CA ASN A 224 21.18 -17.10 5.93
C ASN A 224 20.91 -18.21 6.96
N GLU A 225 20.27 -19.30 6.52
CA GLU A 225 19.97 -20.43 7.40
C GLU A 225 21.22 -21.24 7.76
N SER A 226 22.03 -21.66 6.77
CA SER A 226 23.23 -22.48 7.02
C SER A 226 24.29 -21.76 7.86
N GLY A 227 24.43 -20.44 7.71
CA GLY A 227 25.35 -19.60 8.46
C GLY A 227 24.75 -18.93 9.70
N ALA A 228 23.56 -19.36 10.15
CA ALA A 228 22.86 -18.75 11.28
C ALA A 228 23.63 -18.92 12.60
N VAL A 229 23.64 -17.86 13.42
CA VAL A 229 24.26 -17.85 14.75
C VAL A 229 23.20 -17.76 15.84
N ARG A 230 23.54 -18.20 17.06
CA ARG A 230 22.68 -18.12 18.24
C ARG A 230 23.49 -17.85 19.50
N GLU A 231 22.80 -17.51 20.58
CA GLU A 231 23.43 -17.52 21.91
C GLU A 231 23.87 -18.94 22.28
N PRO A 232 25.00 -19.09 23.01
CA PRO A 232 25.38 -20.37 23.58
C PRO A 232 24.29 -20.86 24.55
N GLN A 233 23.90 -22.13 24.42
CA GLN A 233 22.89 -22.75 25.29
C GLN A 233 23.51 -23.34 26.56
N SER A 234 24.84 -23.35 26.66
CA SER A 234 25.62 -23.80 27.81
C SER A 234 27.00 -23.16 27.76
N ASP A 235 27.60 -22.93 28.93
CA ASP A 235 28.97 -22.41 29.07
C ASP A 235 30.05 -23.38 28.52
N SER A 236 29.68 -24.64 28.23
CA SER A 236 30.60 -25.63 27.67
C SER A 236 30.84 -25.45 26.16
N TYR A 237 30.07 -24.60 25.48
CA TYR A 237 30.22 -24.40 24.03
C TYR A 237 31.39 -23.47 23.72
N GLY A 238 32.20 -23.84 22.72
CA GLY A 238 33.21 -22.95 22.18
C GLY A 238 32.53 -21.76 21.50
N VAL A 239 32.78 -20.54 21.94
CA VAL A 239 32.21 -19.33 21.30
C VAL A 239 33.18 -18.75 20.29
N MET A 240 32.66 -18.16 19.21
CA MET A 240 33.49 -17.42 18.25
C MET A 240 34.07 -16.18 18.91
N THR A 241 35.36 -15.89 18.68
CA THR A 241 36.05 -14.74 19.28
C THR A 241 37.12 -14.16 18.35
N GLY A 242 37.64 -13.00 18.71
CA GLY A 242 38.76 -12.35 18.03
C GLY A 242 38.33 -11.40 16.92
N PRO A 243 39.29 -10.74 16.24
CA PRO A 243 39.00 -9.57 15.39
C PRO A 243 38.02 -9.84 14.24
N THR A 244 38.03 -11.06 13.68
CA THR A 244 37.08 -11.43 12.62
C THR A 244 35.67 -11.63 13.20
N ALA A 245 35.55 -12.24 14.38
CA ALA A 245 34.27 -12.36 15.06
C ALA A 245 33.73 -10.99 15.48
N ASP A 246 34.59 -10.10 15.97
CA ASP A 246 34.23 -8.73 16.33
C ASP A 246 33.76 -7.93 15.11
N LYS A 247 34.49 -8.03 13.99
CA LYS A 247 34.14 -7.39 12.72
C LYS A 247 32.75 -7.78 12.26
N TYR A 248 32.41 -9.07 12.36
CA TYR A 248 31.13 -9.61 11.91
C TYR A 248 30.10 -9.79 13.03
N GLY A 249 30.33 -9.23 14.22
CA GLY A 249 29.33 -9.17 15.27
C GLY A 249 28.98 -10.52 15.90
N VAL A 250 29.82 -11.53 15.71
CA VAL A 250 29.56 -12.91 16.15
C VAL A 250 30.37 -13.30 17.38
N THR A 251 31.08 -12.34 17.99
CA THR A 251 31.83 -12.59 19.23
C THR A 251 30.91 -13.03 20.35
N GLY A 252 31.27 -14.13 21.01
CA GLY A 252 30.48 -14.73 22.08
C GLY A 252 29.29 -15.58 21.59
N LYS A 253 29.06 -15.66 20.28
CA LYS A 253 27.99 -16.48 19.68
C LYS A 253 28.52 -17.85 19.27
N VAL A 254 27.58 -18.76 19.02
CA VAL A 254 27.84 -20.07 18.43
C VAL A 254 27.15 -20.21 17.07
N LEU A 255 27.78 -20.92 16.15
CA LEU A 255 27.20 -21.24 14.84
C LEU A 255 26.17 -22.37 15.02
N LYS A 256 24.93 -22.16 14.57
CA LYS A 256 23.75 -22.98 14.88
C LYS A 256 23.98 -24.49 14.73
N TYR A 257 24.68 -24.89 13.67
CA TYR A 257 24.92 -26.30 13.30
C TYR A 257 26.30 -26.83 13.69
N TYR A 258 27.12 -26.03 14.36
CA TYR A 258 28.52 -26.34 14.68
C TYR A 258 28.90 -25.96 16.11
N ASP A 259 27.93 -25.71 16.98
CA ASP A 259 28.11 -25.26 18.36
C ASP A 259 28.89 -26.25 19.26
N GLY A 260 28.97 -27.52 18.87
CA GLY A 260 29.85 -28.52 19.49
C GLY A 260 31.34 -28.42 19.11
N ASN A 261 31.75 -27.49 18.24
CA ASN A 261 33.14 -27.31 17.80
C ASN A 261 33.83 -26.16 18.54
N SER A 262 35.15 -26.02 18.38
CA SER A 262 35.87 -24.85 18.91
C SER A 262 35.41 -23.55 18.23
N GLY A 263 35.57 -22.43 18.94
CA GLY A 263 35.23 -21.10 18.43
C GLY A 263 35.92 -20.75 17.10
N ASP A 264 37.18 -21.17 16.93
CA ASP A 264 37.95 -20.94 15.70
C ASP A 264 37.39 -21.72 14.51
N VAL A 265 37.00 -22.98 14.73
CA VAL A 265 36.37 -23.81 13.68
C VAL A 265 35.03 -23.19 13.28
N GLN A 266 34.22 -22.80 14.26
CA GLN A 266 32.95 -22.13 14.01
C GLN A 266 33.12 -20.84 13.22
N LEU A 267 34.11 -20.01 13.57
CA LEU A 267 34.40 -18.75 12.89
C LEU A 267 34.87 -18.95 11.44
N GLY A 268 35.69 -19.99 11.20
CA GLY A 268 36.12 -20.38 9.86
C GLY A 268 34.94 -20.83 8.98
N VAL A 269 34.04 -21.65 9.54
CA VAL A 269 32.82 -22.08 8.84
C VAL A 269 31.88 -20.89 8.62
N TYR A 270 31.71 -20.01 9.61
CA TYR A 270 30.91 -18.79 9.46
C TYR A 270 31.43 -17.92 8.30
N ALA A 271 32.75 -17.70 8.22
CA ALA A 271 33.34 -16.95 7.12
C ALA A 271 33.10 -17.61 5.75
N ARG A 272 33.16 -18.95 5.67
CA ARG A 272 32.78 -19.68 4.45
C ARG A 272 31.32 -19.40 4.05
N LEU A 273 30.39 -19.55 4.98
CA LEU A 273 28.95 -19.53 4.73
C LEU A 273 28.31 -18.14 4.61
N ARG A 274 28.91 -17.12 5.25
CA ARG A 274 28.35 -15.76 5.27
C ARG A 274 29.12 -14.78 4.41
N ILE A 275 30.33 -15.14 3.98
CA ILE A 275 31.22 -14.25 3.23
C ILE A 275 31.60 -14.86 1.89
N ASN A 276 32.28 -16.00 1.91
CA ASN A 276 33.00 -16.48 0.74
C ASN A 276 32.10 -17.19 -0.29
N GLU A 277 31.35 -18.21 0.13
CA GLU A 277 30.51 -18.97 -0.80
C GLU A 277 29.30 -18.20 -1.31
N PRO A 278 28.59 -17.37 -0.52
CA PRO A 278 27.55 -16.49 -1.05
C PRO A 278 28.07 -15.59 -2.17
N ALA A 279 29.21 -14.94 -1.98
CA ALA A 279 29.79 -14.04 -2.98
C ALA A 279 30.10 -14.79 -4.30
N LYS A 280 30.69 -15.99 -4.21
CA LYS A 280 30.93 -16.82 -5.39
C LYS A 280 29.64 -17.29 -6.05
N ALA A 281 28.61 -17.61 -5.27
CA ALA A 281 27.34 -18.08 -5.81
C ALA A 281 26.64 -16.96 -6.59
N GLN A 282 26.75 -15.72 -6.11
CA GLN A 282 26.26 -14.54 -6.83
C GLN A 282 27.04 -14.26 -8.12
N VAL A 283 28.37 -14.42 -8.12
CA VAL A 283 29.17 -14.34 -9.36
C VAL A 283 28.76 -15.45 -10.34
N MET A 284 28.59 -16.69 -9.86
CA MET A 284 28.14 -17.78 -10.72
C MET A 284 26.73 -17.53 -11.28
N LEU A 285 25.81 -16.97 -10.46
CA LEU A 285 24.49 -16.58 -10.92
C LEU A 285 24.59 -15.46 -11.98
N ALA A 286 25.51 -14.50 -11.79
CA ALA A 286 25.80 -13.45 -12.75
C ALA A 286 26.19 -13.97 -14.14
N ASP A 287 27.11 -14.93 -14.13
CA ASP A 287 27.79 -15.40 -15.33
C ASP A 287 26.92 -16.42 -16.09
N TYR A 288 26.13 -17.22 -15.37
CA TYR A 288 25.42 -18.36 -15.94
C TYR A 288 23.90 -18.33 -15.76
N GLY A 289 23.39 -17.69 -14.71
CA GLY A 289 21.95 -17.71 -14.37
C GLY A 289 21.06 -16.99 -15.37
N PHE A 290 21.60 -16.01 -16.06
CA PHE A 290 20.85 -15.15 -17.00
C PHE A 290 21.32 -15.28 -18.44
N LYS A 291 22.18 -16.26 -18.75
CA LYS A 291 22.82 -16.40 -20.07
C LYS A 291 21.82 -16.54 -21.23
N ASP A 292 20.68 -17.16 -20.96
CA ASP A 292 19.61 -17.45 -21.93
C ASP A 292 18.42 -16.51 -21.81
N ALA A 293 18.50 -15.48 -20.95
CA ALA A 293 17.40 -14.55 -20.73
C ALA A 293 17.16 -13.70 -21.99
N THR A 294 15.97 -13.81 -22.58
CA THR A 294 15.56 -13.02 -23.77
C THR A 294 15.42 -11.54 -23.42
N VAL A 295 14.96 -11.27 -22.22
CA VAL A 295 14.84 -9.94 -21.61
C VAL A 295 15.67 -9.97 -20.33
N GLY A 296 16.51 -8.96 -20.12
CA GLY A 296 17.24 -8.83 -18.86
C GLY A 296 16.29 -8.74 -17.66
N GLU A 297 16.77 -9.12 -16.48
CA GLU A 297 16.01 -8.81 -15.27
C GLU A 297 15.97 -7.30 -15.06
N GLY A 298 14.89 -6.85 -14.42
CA GLY A 298 14.72 -5.43 -14.15
C GLY A 298 13.27 -5.04 -13.99
N VAL A 299 13.06 -3.75 -13.74
CA VAL A 299 11.73 -3.17 -13.65
C VAL A 299 11.38 -2.59 -15.01
N TYR A 300 10.22 -2.94 -15.56
CA TYR A 300 9.75 -2.57 -16.88
C TYR A 300 8.33 -2.03 -16.83
N GLN A 301 8.02 -1.14 -17.77
CA GLN A 301 6.66 -0.85 -18.19
C GLN A 301 6.31 -1.76 -19.36
N LEU A 302 5.22 -2.50 -19.24
CA LEU A 302 4.69 -3.35 -20.32
C LEU A 302 3.74 -2.49 -21.17
N ARG A 303 4.14 -2.18 -22.40
CA ARG A 303 3.37 -1.30 -23.29
C ARG A 303 2.79 -2.06 -24.48
N SER A 304 1.49 -2.00 -24.70
CA SER A 304 0.87 -2.61 -25.89
C SER A 304 0.92 -1.68 -27.12
N SER A 305 1.16 -0.39 -26.89
CA SER A 305 1.36 0.64 -27.92
C SER A 305 2.31 1.72 -27.40
N ALA A 306 2.71 2.68 -28.25
CA ALA A 306 3.56 3.79 -27.85
C ALA A 306 2.97 4.64 -26.70
N ASN A 307 1.64 4.65 -26.55
CA ASN A 307 0.91 5.57 -25.67
C ASN A 307 0.23 4.88 -24.47
N SER A 308 0.25 3.55 -24.41
CA SER A 308 -0.51 2.79 -23.41
C SER A 308 0.38 1.79 -22.67
N SER A 309 0.43 1.90 -21.34
CA SER A 309 1.10 0.95 -20.44
C SER A 309 0.10 0.15 -19.61
N LEU A 310 0.45 -1.11 -19.34
CA LEU A 310 -0.19 -1.90 -18.30
C LEU A 310 -0.18 -1.13 -16.98
N THR A 311 -1.33 -1.08 -16.33
CA THR A 311 -1.53 -0.48 -15.02
C THR A 311 -2.20 -1.49 -14.10
N ALA A 312 -1.54 -1.79 -12.99
CA ALA A 312 -2.15 -2.36 -11.81
C ALA A 312 -2.87 -1.23 -11.07
N THR A 313 -4.14 -1.41 -10.68
CA THR A 313 -4.78 -0.50 -9.73
C THR A 313 -4.86 -1.19 -8.37
N PRO A 314 -4.49 -0.52 -7.27
CA PRO A 314 -4.78 -1.01 -5.93
C PRO A 314 -6.28 -1.27 -5.82
N SER A 315 -6.67 -2.42 -5.26
CA SER A 315 -8.04 -2.78 -4.90
C SER A 315 -9.08 -3.04 -6.00
N SER A 316 -8.74 -2.96 -7.29
CA SER A 316 -9.68 -3.39 -8.36
C SER A 316 -9.29 -4.76 -8.91
N SER A 317 -10.28 -5.59 -9.19
CA SER A 317 -10.13 -6.88 -9.89
C SER A 317 -9.73 -6.73 -11.36
N GLY A 318 -9.44 -5.51 -11.83
CA GLY A 318 -9.19 -5.18 -13.23
C GLY A 318 -7.78 -4.65 -13.48
N LEU A 319 -7.01 -5.42 -14.25
CA LEU A 319 -5.80 -4.92 -14.92
C LEU A 319 -6.20 -4.23 -16.22
N THR A 320 -5.80 -2.96 -16.38
CA THR A 320 -6.12 -2.15 -17.56
C THR A 320 -4.88 -1.51 -18.16
N LEU A 321 -5.03 -1.00 -19.38
CA LEU A 321 -4.11 -0.04 -19.97
C LEU A 321 -4.45 1.38 -19.55
N ASN A 322 -3.46 2.21 -19.29
CA ASN A 322 -3.61 3.66 -19.13
C ASN A 322 -2.46 4.40 -19.82
N ALA A 323 -2.54 5.74 -19.83
CA ALA A 323 -1.45 6.59 -20.30
C ALA A 323 -0.14 6.29 -19.56
N VAL A 324 0.98 6.43 -20.26
CA VAL A 324 2.33 6.18 -19.72
C VAL A 324 2.69 7.31 -18.73
N THR A 325 2.65 7.04 -17.43
CA THR A 325 2.94 8.05 -16.38
C THR A 325 4.12 7.69 -15.48
N GLY A 326 4.54 6.41 -15.47
CA GLY A 326 5.72 5.98 -14.72
C GLY A 326 5.49 5.70 -13.23
N GLY A 327 4.24 5.68 -12.75
CA GLY A 327 3.92 5.30 -11.38
C GLY A 327 4.31 3.85 -11.05
N LYS A 328 4.56 3.54 -9.77
CA LYS A 328 4.92 2.17 -9.31
C LYS A 328 3.90 1.10 -9.72
N ASN A 329 2.65 1.52 -9.91
CA ASN A 329 1.54 0.70 -10.34
C ASN A 329 1.56 0.35 -11.85
N GLN A 330 2.43 1.01 -12.61
CA GLN A 330 2.73 0.72 -14.03
C GLN A 330 4.12 0.11 -14.23
N GLN A 331 4.80 -0.21 -13.13
CA GLN A 331 6.15 -0.76 -13.12
C GLN A 331 6.13 -2.20 -12.65
N PHE A 332 6.74 -3.09 -13.42
CA PHE A 332 6.70 -4.53 -13.20
C PHE A 332 8.12 -5.08 -13.23
N ARG A 333 8.54 -5.73 -12.15
CA ARG A 333 9.81 -6.45 -12.08
C ARG A 333 9.68 -7.79 -12.81
N LEU A 334 10.54 -8.01 -13.78
CA LEU A 334 10.71 -9.27 -14.47
C LEU A 334 11.89 -10.00 -13.82
N ASP A 335 11.59 -11.12 -13.17
CA ASP A 335 12.59 -12.01 -12.57
C ASP A 335 12.67 -13.28 -13.43
N TYR A 336 13.86 -13.59 -13.95
CA TYR A 336 14.13 -14.70 -14.84
C TYR A 336 14.43 -15.98 -14.07
N HIS A 337 13.94 -17.10 -14.59
CA HIS A 337 14.26 -18.44 -14.12
C HIS A 337 14.95 -19.20 -15.25
N ALA A 338 16.01 -19.95 -14.94
CA ALA A 338 16.81 -20.69 -15.92
C ALA A 338 15.99 -21.66 -16.80
N SER A 339 14.78 -22.03 -16.37
CA SER A 339 13.74 -22.68 -17.20
C SER A 339 13.28 -21.92 -18.46
N GLY A 340 13.70 -20.67 -18.67
CA GLY A 340 13.26 -19.83 -19.79
C GLY A 340 11.98 -19.03 -19.52
N TYR A 341 11.52 -18.97 -18.27
CA TYR A 341 10.30 -18.28 -17.85
C TYR A 341 10.60 -17.14 -16.88
N TYR A 342 9.69 -16.18 -16.81
CA TYR A 342 9.74 -15.02 -15.93
C TYR A 342 8.56 -15.02 -14.97
N THR A 343 8.79 -14.55 -13.74
CA THR A 343 7.71 -13.98 -12.93
C THR A 343 7.65 -12.47 -13.16
N ILE A 344 6.44 -11.91 -13.18
CA ILE A 344 6.20 -10.49 -13.48
C ILE A 344 5.50 -9.85 -12.28
N THR A 345 6.21 -9.06 -11.49
CA THR A 345 5.78 -8.57 -10.17
C THR A 345 5.54 -7.05 -10.17
N CYS A 346 4.32 -6.61 -9.84
CA CYS A 346 3.99 -5.19 -9.75
C CYS A 346 4.75 -4.51 -8.59
N GLN A 347 5.39 -3.36 -8.86
CA GLN A 347 6.21 -2.64 -7.87
C GLN A 347 5.40 -1.93 -6.78
N GLU A 348 4.12 -1.67 -6.99
CA GLU A 348 3.30 -1.00 -5.99
C GLU A 348 2.85 -1.95 -4.86
N ASN A 349 2.47 -3.18 -5.20
CA ASN A 349 1.82 -4.10 -4.27
C ASN A 349 2.53 -5.47 -4.13
N GLY A 350 3.58 -5.73 -4.91
CA GLY A 350 4.33 -6.99 -4.86
C GLY A 350 3.58 -8.21 -5.41
N LEU A 351 2.41 -8.02 -6.01
CA LEU A 351 1.62 -9.11 -6.59
C LEU A 351 2.11 -9.46 -8.00
N ARG A 352 1.93 -10.72 -8.40
CA ARG A 352 2.38 -11.24 -9.69
C ARG A 352 1.28 -11.32 -10.72
N LEU A 353 1.62 -10.99 -11.97
CA LEU A 353 0.79 -11.19 -13.13
C LEU A 353 0.46 -12.69 -13.27
N THR A 354 -0.82 -13.01 -13.14
CA THR A 354 -1.31 -14.38 -13.04
C THR A 354 -2.37 -14.61 -14.09
N ALA A 355 -2.16 -15.59 -14.96
CA ALA A 355 -3.18 -16.12 -15.85
C ALA A 355 -3.91 -17.27 -15.17
N GLY A 356 -5.24 -17.26 -15.26
CA GLY A 356 -6.08 -18.36 -14.79
C GLY A 356 -7.29 -18.56 -15.70
N LYS A 357 -8.20 -19.46 -15.29
CA LYS A 357 -9.43 -19.77 -16.04
C LYS A 357 -10.31 -18.56 -16.31
N ASN A 358 -10.24 -17.53 -15.46
CA ASN A 358 -11.07 -16.33 -15.52
C ASN A 358 -10.34 -15.12 -16.15
N GLY A 359 -9.21 -15.33 -16.83
CA GLY A 359 -8.41 -14.27 -17.45
C GLY A 359 -7.14 -13.94 -16.69
N VAL A 360 -6.67 -12.68 -16.82
CA VAL A 360 -5.40 -12.22 -16.26
C VAL A 360 -5.64 -11.30 -15.07
N THR A 361 -4.99 -11.58 -13.95
CA THR A 361 -5.14 -10.89 -12.66
C THR A 361 -3.78 -10.67 -11.99
N LEU A 362 -3.78 -10.04 -10.81
CA LEU A 362 -2.64 -10.03 -9.91
C LEU A 362 -2.94 -10.91 -8.69
N ALA A 363 -2.00 -11.78 -8.33
CA ALA A 363 -2.14 -12.65 -7.17
C ALA A 363 -0.84 -12.69 -6.35
N LYS A 364 -0.95 -13.11 -5.08
CA LYS A 364 0.22 -13.33 -4.23
C LYS A 364 1.16 -14.35 -4.88
N ALA A 365 2.46 -14.25 -4.63
CA ALA A 365 3.43 -15.19 -5.15
C ALA A 365 3.07 -16.63 -4.75
N SER A 366 3.15 -17.55 -5.72
CA SER A 366 2.88 -18.97 -5.54
C SER A 366 3.68 -19.81 -6.53
N THR A 367 3.54 -21.13 -6.45
CA THR A 367 4.13 -22.08 -7.40
C THR A 367 3.27 -22.29 -8.67
N ASP A 368 2.16 -21.55 -8.80
CA ASP A 368 1.24 -21.69 -9.92
C ASP A 368 1.95 -21.38 -11.26
N LYS A 369 1.82 -22.29 -12.23
CA LYS A 369 2.31 -22.11 -13.60
C LYS A 369 1.64 -20.92 -14.29
N GLY A 370 0.46 -20.51 -13.84
CA GLY A 370 -0.21 -19.28 -14.24
C GLY A 370 0.58 -18.00 -13.94
N GLN A 371 1.59 -18.04 -13.05
CA GLN A 371 2.46 -16.90 -12.74
C GLN A 371 3.76 -16.87 -13.55
N LEU A 372 3.99 -17.87 -14.40
CA LEU A 372 5.20 -18.00 -15.19
C LEU A 372 4.93 -17.61 -16.65
N TRP A 373 5.75 -16.71 -17.18
CA TRP A 373 5.58 -16.11 -18.50
C TRP A 373 6.85 -16.28 -19.32
N LYS A 374 6.74 -16.83 -20.53
CA LYS A 374 7.84 -16.87 -21.49
C LYS A 374 7.84 -15.60 -22.32
N ALA A 375 8.95 -14.87 -22.31
CA ALA A 375 9.17 -13.75 -23.22
C ALA A 375 9.88 -14.25 -24.48
N ALA A 376 9.41 -13.86 -25.66
CA ALA A 376 10.08 -14.15 -26.93
C ALA A 376 10.06 -12.91 -27.82
N VAL A 377 11.14 -12.66 -28.56
CA VAL A 377 11.20 -11.59 -29.56
C VAL A 377 10.06 -11.79 -30.57
N TYR A 378 9.27 -10.74 -30.78
CA TYR A 378 8.11 -10.78 -31.67
C TYR A 378 7.92 -9.40 -32.30
N ASN A 379 7.99 -9.35 -33.64
CA ASN A 379 8.09 -8.11 -34.41
C ASN A 379 9.23 -7.23 -33.88
N SER A 380 8.98 -5.93 -33.67
CA SER A 380 9.93 -4.99 -33.06
C SER A 380 9.87 -4.95 -31.53
N GLY A 381 9.19 -5.92 -30.89
CA GLY A 381 9.06 -6.02 -29.44
C GLY A 381 9.09 -7.47 -28.97
N PHE A 382 8.19 -7.80 -28.05
CA PHE A 382 8.13 -9.11 -27.40
C PHE A 382 6.70 -9.65 -27.36
N SER A 383 6.59 -10.97 -27.36
CA SER A 383 5.38 -11.68 -26.96
C SER A 383 5.56 -12.24 -25.55
N LEU A 384 4.47 -12.35 -24.80
CA LEU A 384 4.45 -12.92 -23.46
C LEU A 384 3.47 -14.08 -23.42
N GLN A 385 3.97 -15.31 -23.36
CA GLN A 385 3.17 -16.53 -23.33
C GLN A 385 3.11 -17.11 -21.92
N ASN A 386 1.93 -17.44 -21.43
CA ASN A 386 1.78 -18.02 -20.10
C ASN A 386 2.09 -19.52 -20.07
N ARG A 387 2.81 -20.00 -19.05
CA ARG A 387 3.16 -21.43 -18.89
C ARG A 387 1.96 -22.30 -18.54
N GLY A 388 1.05 -21.81 -17.70
CA GLY A 388 -0.10 -22.57 -17.23
C GLY A 388 -1.18 -22.74 -18.29
N THR A 389 -1.47 -21.70 -19.05
CA THR A 389 -2.55 -21.71 -20.05
C THR A 389 -2.07 -21.95 -21.49
N GLY A 390 -0.78 -21.73 -21.78
CA GLY A 390 -0.23 -21.76 -23.15
C GLY A 390 -0.63 -20.55 -24.01
N ALA A 391 -1.51 -19.68 -23.52
CA ALA A 391 -1.99 -18.52 -24.25
C ALA A 391 -1.10 -17.29 -24.06
N TYR A 392 -1.20 -16.33 -24.98
CA TYR A 392 -0.47 -15.07 -24.95
C TYR A 392 -1.22 -13.99 -24.17
N LEU A 393 -0.45 -13.14 -23.49
CA LEU A 393 -0.95 -11.91 -22.90
C LEU A 393 -1.40 -10.96 -24.00
N SER A 394 -2.65 -10.52 -23.93
CA SER A 394 -3.25 -9.60 -24.88
C SER A 394 -4.14 -8.57 -24.17
N VAL A 395 -4.73 -7.66 -24.94
CA VAL A 395 -5.62 -6.61 -24.45
C VAL A 395 -6.86 -6.54 -25.33
N SER A 396 -8.01 -6.21 -24.72
CA SER A 396 -9.26 -6.03 -25.46
C SER A 396 -9.23 -4.83 -26.41
N SER A 397 -8.39 -3.84 -26.12
CA SER A 397 -8.13 -2.66 -26.93
C SER A 397 -6.77 -2.06 -26.56
N ASN A 398 -6.08 -1.45 -27.52
CA ASN A 398 -4.82 -0.72 -27.26
C ASN A 398 -5.02 0.67 -26.65
N ALA A 399 -6.27 1.15 -26.56
CA ALA A 399 -6.60 2.43 -25.94
C ALA A 399 -6.58 2.34 -24.40
N ALA A 400 -6.48 3.49 -23.74
CA ALA A 400 -6.67 3.59 -22.29
C ALA A 400 -8.05 3.00 -21.89
N GLY A 401 -8.07 2.24 -20.80
CA GLY A 401 -9.23 1.46 -20.37
C GLY A 401 -9.32 0.05 -20.98
N GLY A 402 -8.46 -0.31 -21.95
CA GLY A 402 -8.37 -1.68 -22.48
C GLY A 402 -8.05 -2.69 -21.37
N ARG A 403 -8.80 -3.80 -21.30
CA ARG A 403 -8.65 -4.83 -20.26
C ARG A 403 -7.67 -5.90 -20.70
N LEU A 404 -6.89 -6.44 -19.77
CA LEU A 404 -6.02 -7.59 -20.06
C LEU A 404 -6.84 -8.85 -20.30
N MET A 405 -6.39 -9.66 -21.26
CA MET A 405 -6.99 -10.93 -21.63
C MET A 405 -5.93 -11.93 -22.09
N LEU A 406 -6.36 -13.19 -22.26
CA LEU A 406 -5.56 -14.23 -22.90
C LEU A 406 -6.01 -14.41 -24.35
N SER A 407 -5.08 -14.75 -25.23
CA SER A 407 -5.32 -14.95 -26.67
C SER A 407 -4.43 -16.08 -27.21
N GLU A 408 -4.92 -16.82 -28.20
CA GLU A 408 -4.08 -17.79 -28.93
C GLU A 408 -3.07 -17.10 -29.85
N THR A 409 -3.37 -15.88 -30.29
CA THR A 409 -2.48 -15.05 -31.11
C THR A 409 -1.66 -14.12 -30.24
N ALA A 410 -0.36 -14.02 -30.53
CA ALA A 410 0.57 -13.14 -29.84
C ALA A 410 0.30 -11.65 -30.14
N LEU A 411 0.28 -10.85 -29.09
CA LEU A 411 0.31 -9.38 -29.15
C LEU A 411 1.76 -8.90 -28.98
N GLN A 412 2.15 -7.87 -29.73
CA GLN A 412 3.42 -7.19 -29.53
C GLN A 412 3.38 -6.29 -28.29
N TRP A 413 4.26 -6.56 -27.35
CA TRP A 413 4.54 -5.74 -26.18
C TRP A 413 5.91 -5.07 -26.32
N GLN A 414 6.00 -3.79 -25.98
CA GLN A 414 7.27 -3.14 -25.71
C GLN A 414 7.56 -3.20 -24.21
N LEU A 415 8.72 -3.74 -23.85
CA LEU A 415 9.21 -3.78 -22.48
C LEU A 415 10.14 -2.60 -22.27
N ALA A 416 9.58 -1.49 -21.82
CA ALA A 416 10.32 -0.25 -21.61
C ALA A 416 10.87 -0.23 -20.18
N LEU A 417 12.19 -0.28 -20.03
CA LEU A 417 12.86 -0.34 -18.74
C LEU A 417 12.51 0.89 -17.87
N ALA A 418 11.90 0.65 -16.72
CA ALA A 418 11.44 1.65 -15.77
C ALA A 418 12.55 1.90 -14.74
N GLY A 419 13.19 3.06 -14.78
CA GLY A 419 14.28 3.38 -13.86
C GLY A 419 15.67 3.03 -14.39
N ALA A 420 15.92 3.34 -15.67
CA ALA A 420 17.25 3.32 -16.29
C ALA A 420 18.06 2.00 -16.23
N GLY A 421 17.42 0.89 -15.88
CA GLY A 421 18.03 -0.43 -15.96
C GLY A 421 18.85 -0.90 -14.78
N TRP A 422 18.58 -0.37 -13.59
CA TRP A 422 19.26 -0.82 -12.38
C TRP A 422 18.65 -2.11 -11.81
N THR A 423 19.51 -3.08 -11.49
CA THR A 423 19.15 -4.24 -10.66
C THR A 423 20.11 -4.36 -9.47
N LEU A 424 19.61 -4.91 -8.36
CA LEU A 424 20.40 -5.25 -7.19
C LEU A 424 20.07 -6.69 -6.79
N ASP A 425 21.05 -7.58 -6.97
CA ASP A 425 20.88 -9.02 -6.85
C ASP A 425 21.66 -9.57 -5.66
N GLY A 426 21.05 -10.50 -4.91
CA GLY A 426 21.71 -11.22 -3.81
C GLY A 426 22.20 -10.33 -2.67
N ALA A 427 21.45 -9.27 -2.37
CA ALA A 427 21.88 -8.22 -1.50
C ALA A 427 21.53 -8.50 -0.04
N SER A 428 22.55 -8.83 0.75
CA SER A 428 22.46 -8.89 2.21
C SER A 428 22.77 -7.51 2.76
N TYR A 429 21.78 -6.88 3.39
CA TYR A 429 21.93 -5.65 4.14
C TYR A 429 20.91 -5.61 5.29
N PRO A 430 21.14 -4.83 6.36
CA PRO A 430 20.22 -4.83 7.48
C PRO A 430 18.88 -4.18 7.08
N THR A 431 17.82 -4.80 7.56
CA THR A 431 16.43 -4.37 7.39
C THR A 431 15.78 -4.16 8.75
N VAL A 432 14.51 -3.78 8.77
CA VAL A 432 13.74 -3.60 10.02
C VAL A 432 13.62 -4.92 10.81
N ASN A 433 13.80 -6.05 10.13
CA ASN A 433 13.76 -7.38 10.72
C ASN A 433 15.15 -7.87 11.17
N SER A 434 16.22 -7.13 10.88
CA SER A 434 17.57 -7.50 11.29
C SER A 434 17.80 -7.17 12.76
N THR A 435 18.28 -8.15 13.51
CA THR A 435 18.69 -7.95 14.91
C THR A 435 20.17 -7.57 14.95
N LEU A 436 20.45 -6.27 15.03
CA LEU A 436 21.81 -5.79 15.28
C LEU A 436 21.90 -5.39 16.76
N THR A 437 22.93 -5.88 17.45
CA THR A 437 23.14 -5.59 18.88
C THR A 437 24.35 -4.68 19.04
N VAL A 438 24.18 -3.56 19.75
CA VAL A 438 25.24 -2.56 19.99
C VAL A 438 26.53 -3.22 20.49
N GLY A 439 27.66 -2.86 19.90
CA GLY A 439 28.96 -3.49 20.20
C GLY A 439 29.17 -4.89 19.61
N GLN A 440 28.15 -5.49 19.00
CA GLN A 440 28.19 -6.76 18.27
C GLN A 440 27.57 -6.60 16.86
N THR A 441 27.62 -5.40 16.28
CA THR A 441 26.86 -5.03 15.06
C THR A 441 27.61 -5.31 13.76
N GLY A 442 28.40 -6.36 13.63
CA GLY A 442 28.93 -6.72 12.32
C GLY A 442 27.84 -7.35 11.44
N PHE A 443 27.52 -6.71 10.33
CA PHE A 443 26.52 -7.22 9.39
C PHE A 443 27.17 -7.38 8.00
N PRO A 444 27.05 -8.54 7.33
CA PRO A 444 27.65 -8.72 6.02
C PRO A 444 26.90 -7.90 4.97
N PHE A 445 27.55 -6.87 4.42
CA PHE A 445 27.02 -6.04 3.34
C PHE A 445 27.36 -6.65 1.98
N ARG A 446 26.38 -7.25 1.30
CA ARG A 446 26.58 -7.95 0.02
C ARG A 446 25.57 -7.46 -1.02
N GLY A 447 25.78 -7.89 -2.26
CA GLY A 447 24.88 -7.67 -3.38
C GLY A 447 25.64 -7.26 -4.63
N THR A 448 25.08 -7.56 -5.80
CA THR A 448 25.63 -7.12 -7.08
C THR A 448 24.69 -6.12 -7.70
N LEU A 449 25.16 -4.89 -7.88
CA LEU A 449 24.44 -3.84 -8.58
C LEU A 449 24.75 -3.91 -10.07
N ARG A 450 23.74 -3.91 -10.94
CA ARG A 450 23.92 -3.94 -12.40
C ARG A 450 23.21 -2.80 -13.10
N ASN A 451 23.74 -2.44 -14.27
CA ASN A 451 23.11 -1.52 -15.20
C ASN A 451 23.50 -1.82 -16.66
N SER A 452 22.64 -1.49 -17.62
CA SER A 452 22.94 -1.64 -19.05
C SER A 452 24.05 -0.69 -19.53
N TYR A 453 24.18 0.46 -18.87
CA TYR A 453 25.29 1.42 -19.00
C TYR A 453 26.34 1.20 -17.90
N ASN A 454 27.53 1.77 -18.09
CA ASN A 454 28.58 1.66 -17.07
C ASN A 454 28.17 2.42 -15.80
N ILE A 455 28.27 1.75 -14.67
CA ILE A 455 28.11 2.34 -13.34
C ILE A 455 29.32 3.22 -13.08
N ARG A 456 29.14 4.54 -13.01
CA ARG A 456 30.22 5.51 -12.79
C ARG A 456 30.47 5.81 -11.32
N ARG A 457 29.45 5.66 -10.46
CA ARG A 457 29.55 5.88 -9.02
C ARG A 457 28.59 4.97 -8.26
N VAL A 458 29.03 4.43 -7.13
CA VAL A 458 28.21 3.76 -6.13
C VAL A 458 28.55 4.37 -4.77
N THR A 459 27.53 4.74 -4.01
CA THR A 459 27.67 5.32 -2.67
C THR A 459 26.76 4.59 -1.69
N VAL A 460 27.30 4.21 -0.54
CA VAL A 460 26.57 3.58 0.55
C VAL A 460 26.69 4.45 1.79
N SER A 461 25.55 4.88 2.32
CA SER A 461 25.45 5.73 3.51
C SER A 461 24.60 5.05 4.58
N ILE A 462 24.86 5.33 5.85
CA ILE A 462 23.94 5.01 6.94
C ILE A 462 23.51 6.32 7.56
N LEU A 463 22.21 6.61 7.57
CA LEU A 463 21.62 7.84 8.07
C LEU A 463 20.99 7.59 9.44
N ARG A 464 21.07 8.58 10.33
CA ARG A 464 20.27 8.66 11.57
C ARG A 464 18.85 9.11 11.23
N SER A 465 17.94 9.02 12.21
CA SER A 465 16.55 9.48 12.10
C SER A 465 16.40 10.95 11.70
N ASN A 466 17.38 11.80 12.03
CA ASN A 466 17.43 13.21 11.63
C ASN A 466 18.04 13.45 10.24
N GLY A 467 18.33 12.40 9.47
CA GLY A 467 18.91 12.47 8.13
C GLY A 467 20.43 12.64 8.08
N ALA A 468 21.12 12.82 9.22
CA ALA A 468 22.56 12.97 9.25
C ALA A 468 23.30 11.63 9.09
N ASN A 469 24.45 11.64 8.42
CA ASN A 469 25.31 10.45 8.26
C ASN A 469 25.80 9.92 9.61
N ALA A 470 25.47 8.66 9.90
CA ALA A 470 25.93 7.88 11.06
C ALA A 470 27.39 7.41 10.91
N ILE A 471 27.81 7.14 9.67
CA ILE A 471 29.19 6.83 9.28
C ILE A 471 29.58 7.66 8.07
N THR A 472 30.88 7.79 7.79
CA THR A 472 31.35 8.35 6.51
C THR A 472 30.82 7.51 5.35
N PRO A 473 30.14 8.11 4.34
CA PRO A 473 29.65 7.36 3.19
C PRO A 473 30.76 6.62 2.44
N ALA A 474 30.57 5.33 2.20
CA ALA A 474 31.47 4.51 1.41
C ALA A 474 31.19 4.74 -0.08
N THR A 475 32.20 5.07 -0.88
CA THR A 475 32.02 5.38 -2.31
C THR A 475 33.00 4.59 -3.18
N ALA A 476 32.54 4.14 -4.34
CA ALA A 476 33.35 3.55 -5.39
C ALA A 476 32.98 4.12 -6.77
N SER A 477 33.93 4.01 -7.71
CA SER A 477 33.78 4.45 -9.11
C SER A 477 34.09 3.29 -10.07
N PRO A 478 33.13 2.38 -10.32
CA PRO A 478 33.43 1.10 -10.96
C PRO A 478 33.78 1.20 -12.45
N ASN A 479 33.14 2.12 -13.17
CA ASN A 479 33.13 2.22 -14.65
C ASN A 479 32.89 0.87 -15.36
N ALA A 480 31.94 0.10 -14.85
CA ALA A 480 31.57 -1.21 -15.36
C ALA A 480 30.05 -1.41 -15.27
N LYS A 481 29.48 -2.31 -16.06
CA LYS A 481 28.03 -2.62 -16.04
C LYS A 481 27.55 -3.36 -14.77
N SER A 482 28.48 -3.74 -13.91
CA SER A 482 28.21 -4.47 -12.68
C SER A 482 29.18 -4.04 -11.58
N TYR A 483 28.71 -4.02 -10.33
CA TYR A 483 29.51 -3.73 -9.15
C TYR A 483 29.10 -4.60 -7.96
N ASP A 484 30.09 -5.32 -7.40
CA ASP A 484 29.93 -6.09 -6.18
C ASP A 484 30.07 -5.19 -4.94
N LEU A 485 28.96 -5.04 -4.21
CA LEU A 485 28.85 -4.22 -3.00
C LEU A 485 29.72 -4.73 -1.85
N SER A 486 30.16 -6.00 -1.87
CA SER A 486 31.08 -6.54 -0.86
C SER A 486 32.41 -5.79 -0.83
N ARG A 487 32.79 -5.13 -1.93
CA ARG A 487 33.99 -4.27 -2.00
C ARG A 487 33.87 -3.00 -1.15
N LEU A 488 32.66 -2.67 -0.68
CA LEU A 488 32.42 -1.58 0.27
C LEU A 488 32.17 -2.08 1.69
N ASP A 489 32.14 -3.40 1.95
CA ASP A 489 31.81 -4.00 3.25
C ASP A 489 32.67 -3.43 4.39
N ASP A 490 33.98 -3.33 4.17
CA ASP A 490 34.93 -2.81 5.17
C ASP A 490 34.68 -1.33 5.51
N ALA A 491 34.18 -0.55 4.56
CA ALA A 491 33.85 0.85 4.76
C ALA A 491 32.47 1.05 5.41
N VAL A 492 31.54 0.10 5.21
CA VAL A 492 30.19 0.10 5.81
C VAL A 492 30.24 -0.60 7.17
N ALA A 493 30.89 0.05 8.13
CA ALA A 493 31.11 -0.51 9.48
C ALA A 493 29.88 -0.34 10.39
N PHE A 494 28.91 -1.24 10.27
CA PHE A 494 27.75 -1.32 11.18
C PHE A 494 28.17 -1.47 12.66
N SER A 495 29.34 -2.04 12.92
CA SER A 495 30.00 -2.18 14.23
C SER A 495 30.15 -0.86 15.00
N ARG A 496 30.12 0.29 14.32
CA ARG A 496 30.33 1.62 14.90
C ARG A 496 29.02 2.32 15.32
N LEU A 497 27.88 1.68 15.13
CA LEU A 497 26.57 2.26 15.41
C LEU A 497 26.19 2.05 16.88
N GLY A 498 25.69 3.10 17.53
CA GLY A 498 25.08 3.02 18.86
C GLY A 498 23.63 2.52 18.79
N VAL A 499 22.98 2.36 19.95
CA VAL A 499 21.55 2.00 20.01
C VAL A 499 20.71 3.07 19.31
N GLY A 500 19.82 2.65 18.40
CA GLY A 500 18.95 3.57 17.68
C GLY A 500 18.48 3.06 16.32
N GLY A 501 17.61 3.85 15.68
CA GLY A 501 17.10 3.62 14.33
C GLY A 501 17.97 4.28 13.27
N TYR A 502 18.23 3.53 12.20
CA TYR A 502 19.07 3.95 11.08
C TYR A 502 18.42 3.67 9.73
N THR A 503 18.86 4.36 8.69
CA THR A 503 18.49 4.09 7.30
C THR A 503 19.77 3.88 6.48
N LEU A 504 20.01 2.66 6.02
CA LEU A 504 20.99 2.38 4.99
C LEU A 504 20.48 2.96 3.67
N VAL A 505 21.36 3.62 2.92
CA VAL A 505 21.08 4.13 1.57
C VAL A 505 22.13 3.56 0.63
N ILE A 506 21.70 2.85 -0.41
CA ILE A 506 22.55 2.44 -1.53
C ILE A 506 22.16 3.31 -2.72
N ALA A 507 23.06 4.19 -3.15
CA ALA A 507 22.88 5.05 -4.31
C ALA A 507 23.89 4.69 -5.39
N ALA A 508 23.51 4.82 -6.65
CA ALA A 508 24.44 4.68 -7.76
C ALA A 508 24.06 5.56 -8.93
N GLU A 509 25.02 5.75 -9.82
CA GLU A 509 24.90 6.60 -10.99
C GLU A 509 25.61 5.94 -12.17
N ASN A 510 25.02 6.01 -13.36
CA ASN A 510 25.60 5.44 -14.58
C ASN A 510 26.18 6.53 -15.48
N THR A 511 26.85 6.13 -16.56
CA THR A 511 27.43 7.04 -17.56
C THR A 511 26.39 7.76 -18.43
N ALA A 512 25.14 7.29 -18.46
CA ALA A 512 24.04 7.96 -19.15
C ALA A 512 23.40 9.09 -18.31
N GLY A 513 23.80 9.23 -17.04
CA GLY A 513 23.27 10.24 -16.11
C GLY A 513 22.10 9.74 -15.26
N ASP A 514 21.75 8.46 -15.36
CA ASP A 514 20.68 7.87 -14.57
C ASP A 514 21.15 7.46 -13.17
N ASN A 515 20.21 7.47 -12.22
CA ASN A 515 20.47 7.22 -10.82
C ASN A 515 19.68 6.02 -10.28
N TYR A 516 20.30 5.27 -9.37
CA TYR A 516 19.70 4.24 -8.52
C TYR A 516 19.69 4.72 -7.08
N ARG A 517 18.63 4.38 -6.34
CA ARG A 517 18.55 4.64 -4.91
C ARG A 517 17.68 3.63 -4.19
N LEU A 518 18.29 2.90 -3.27
CA LEU A 518 17.62 2.01 -2.32
C LEU A 518 17.77 2.57 -0.91
N GLU A 519 16.70 2.52 -0.13
CA GLU A 519 16.74 2.76 1.31
C GLU A 519 16.30 1.51 2.08
N SER A 520 17.03 1.15 3.13
CA SER A 520 16.66 0.09 4.06
C SER A 520 16.77 0.59 5.49
N ARG A 521 15.65 0.62 6.21
CA ARG A 521 15.63 0.98 7.63
C ARG A 521 16.06 -0.22 8.47
N PHE A 522 16.78 0.00 9.56
CA PHE A 522 17.16 -1.05 10.50
C PHE A 522 17.43 -0.47 11.90
N TYR A 523 17.55 -1.35 12.89
CA TYR A 523 17.75 -0.98 14.29
C TYR A 523 19.00 -1.60 14.87
N VAL A 524 19.69 -0.82 15.68
CA VAL A 524 20.70 -1.32 16.61
C VAL A 524 20.08 -1.29 18.01
N THR A 525 20.10 -2.43 18.68
CA THR A 525 19.42 -2.69 19.95
C THR A 525 20.44 -3.06 21.02
N ASP A 526 20.05 -3.02 22.28
CA ASP A 526 20.79 -3.53 23.45
C ASP A 526 20.14 -4.80 24.04
N GLY A 527 19.32 -5.50 23.26
CA GLY A 527 18.43 -6.57 23.72
C GLY A 527 16.95 -6.17 23.74
N SER A 528 16.61 -4.97 23.28
CA SER A 528 15.25 -4.53 22.96
C SER A 528 14.72 -5.17 21.66
N TYR A 529 13.40 -5.33 21.57
CA TYR A 529 12.68 -5.91 20.44
C TYR A 529 12.05 -4.83 19.57
N VAL A 530 11.96 -5.08 18.26
CA VAL A 530 11.36 -4.16 17.28
C VAL A 530 9.89 -4.50 17.06
N VAL A 531 9.02 -3.52 17.27
CA VAL A 531 7.61 -3.54 16.86
C VAL A 531 7.51 -2.77 15.55
N SER A 532 7.05 -3.42 14.47
CA SER A 532 6.77 -2.77 13.19
C SER A 532 5.27 -2.47 13.05
N PHE A 533 4.95 -1.33 12.46
CA PHE A 533 3.58 -0.85 12.22
C PHE A 533 3.31 -0.83 10.71
N ASP A 534 2.60 -1.83 10.20
CA ASP A 534 2.21 -1.92 8.79
C ASP A 534 0.83 -1.28 8.57
N PRO A 535 0.76 -0.11 7.91
CA PRO A 535 -0.51 0.58 7.67
C PRO A 535 -1.37 -0.09 6.58
N CYS A 536 -1.02 -1.27 6.05
CA CYS A 536 -1.85 -2.06 5.13
C CYS A 536 -2.40 -1.24 3.94
N GLY A 537 -1.50 -0.52 3.27
CA GLY A 537 -1.80 0.39 2.16
C GLY A 537 -2.20 1.81 2.57
N GLY A 538 -2.22 2.15 3.86
CA GLY A 538 -2.30 3.51 4.38
C GLY A 538 -0.94 4.16 4.62
N ALA A 539 -0.93 5.33 5.26
CA ALA A 539 0.25 6.05 5.70
C ALA A 539 0.32 6.11 7.24
N CYS A 540 1.51 5.91 7.82
CA CYS A 540 1.73 6.01 9.27
C CYS A 540 2.98 6.84 9.56
N SER A 541 2.92 7.73 10.56
CA SER A 541 4.05 8.58 10.95
C SER A 541 5.16 7.81 11.67
N GLU A 542 4.80 6.75 12.40
CA GLU A 542 5.70 5.83 13.08
C GLU A 542 5.58 4.46 12.41
N SER A 543 6.64 4.03 11.73
CA SER A 543 6.68 2.72 11.08
C SER A 543 7.16 1.62 12.02
N THR A 544 7.82 1.97 13.13
CA THR A 544 8.42 1.00 14.06
C THR A 544 8.75 1.62 15.42
N ARG A 545 8.89 0.79 16.46
CA ARG A 545 9.27 1.16 17.84
C ARG A 545 10.18 0.10 18.47
N LEU A 546 11.11 0.51 19.33
CA LEU A 546 11.84 -0.41 20.22
C LEU A 546 11.10 -0.59 21.55
N VAL A 547 10.95 -1.84 21.98
CA VAL A 547 10.30 -2.21 23.24
C VAL A 547 11.12 -3.26 23.98
N SER A 548 11.10 -3.22 25.32
CA SER A 548 11.66 -4.32 26.13
C SER A 548 10.55 -5.34 26.41
N ALA A 549 10.89 -6.63 26.49
CA ALA A 549 9.92 -7.67 26.84
C ALA A 549 9.26 -7.41 28.20
N GLY A 550 7.98 -7.72 28.33
CA GLY A 550 7.22 -7.59 29.57
C GLY A 550 6.73 -6.18 29.90
N GLN A 551 7.01 -5.18 29.05
CA GLN A 551 6.53 -3.80 29.20
C GLN A 551 5.19 -3.58 28.50
N LYS A 552 4.54 -2.45 28.74
CA LYS A 552 3.35 -2.03 27.99
C LYS A 552 3.75 -1.36 26.67
N TYR A 553 2.93 -1.54 25.63
CA TYR A 553 3.18 -0.89 24.34
C TYR A 553 3.14 0.65 24.42
N GLY A 554 2.33 1.22 25.32
CA GLY A 554 2.13 2.66 25.42
C GLY A 554 1.34 3.22 24.22
N THR A 555 1.29 4.55 24.07
CA THR A 555 0.52 5.21 23.00
C THR A 555 0.90 4.66 21.62
N LEU A 556 -0.04 4.07 20.89
CA LEU A 556 0.20 3.52 19.55
C LEU A 556 -0.03 4.59 18.47
N PRO A 557 0.70 4.56 17.33
CA PRO A 557 0.48 5.49 16.25
C PRO A 557 -0.89 5.29 15.59
N THR A 558 -1.45 6.33 14.98
CA THR A 558 -2.72 6.26 14.24
C THR A 558 -2.44 6.43 12.75
N PRO A 559 -2.54 5.37 11.94
CA PRO A 559 -2.32 5.46 10.50
C PRO A 559 -3.57 6.01 9.80
N VAL A 560 -3.38 6.60 8.62
CA VAL A 560 -4.44 7.18 7.79
C VAL A 560 -4.52 6.45 6.46
N LYS A 561 -5.73 6.06 6.05
CA LYS A 561 -6.00 5.45 4.73
C LYS A 561 -7.21 6.14 4.12
N GLU A 562 -7.07 6.62 2.89
CA GLU A 562 -8.13 7.37 2.21
C GLU A 562 -9.42 6.54 2.09
N GLY A 563 -10.57 7.16 2.39
CA GLY A 563 -11.88 6.48 2.37
C GLY A 563 -12.08 5.43 3.46
N CYS A 564 -11.23 5.38 4.49
CA CYS A 564 -11.25 4.36 5.54
C CYS A 564 -11.07 4.96 6.95
N ALA A 565 -11.80 4.43 7.92
CA ALA A 565 -11.60 4.67 9.35
C ALA A 565 -10.66 3.61 9.94
N PHE A 566 -9.70 4.02 10.77
CA PHE A 566 -8.78 3.11 11.47
C PHE A 566 -9.49 2.41 12.64
N VAL A 567 -9.46 1.07 12.64
CA VAL A 567 -10.10 0.23 13.67
C VAL A 567 -9.12 -0.10 14.80
N GLY A 568 -7.86 -0.39 14.46
CA GLY A 568 -6.84 -0.75 15.42
C GLY A 568 -5.65 -1.50 14.81
N TRP A 569 -4.70 -1.85 15.68
CA TRP A 569 -3.53 -2.65 15.34
C TRP A 569 -3.74 -4.11 15.70
N PHE A 570 -3.40 -5.03 14.81
CA PHE A 570 -3.63 -6.47 14.96
C PHE A 570 -2.38 -7.30 14.68
N THR A 571 -2.30 -8.50 15.24
CA THR A 571 -1.14 -9.39 15.02
C THR A 571 -1.11 -10.10 13.66
N GLN A 572 -2.16 -9.96 12.84
CA GLN A 572 -2.25 -10.55 11.51
C GLN A 572 -2.90 -9.57 10.51
N PRO A 573 -2.57 -9.65 9.20
CA PRO A 573 -3.16 -8.78 8.17
C PRO A 573 -4.70 -8.90 8.07
N GLU A 574 -5.22 -10.11 8.26
CA GLU A 574 -6.66 -10.41 8.34
C GLU A 574 -6.89 -11.20 9.64
N GLY A 575 -7.83 -10.77 10.48
CA GLY A 575 -8.03 -11.33 11.82
C GLY A 575 -6.90 -11.03 12.82
N GLY A 576 -6.56 -12.00 13.65
CA GLY A 576 -5.53 -11.86 14.70
C GLY A 576 -6.03 -11.17 15.98
N GLN A 577 -5.12 -11.03 16.94
CA GLN A 577 -5.41 -10.40 18.23
C GLN A 577 -5.20 -8.89 18.12
N GLN A 578 -6.16 -8.10 18.63
CA GLN A 578 -6.01 -6.65 18.71
C GLN A 578 -4.98 -6.27 19.79
N ILE A 579 -4.05 -5.40 19.41
CA ILE A 579 -3.04 -4.81 20.30
C ILE A 579 -3.44 -3.38 20.65
N THR A 580 -3.42 -3.08 21.95
CA THR A 580 -3.75 -1.77 22.51
C THR A 580 -2.54 -1.20 23.25
N ALA A 581 -2.63 0.07 23.67
CA ALA A 581 -1.59 0.68 24.49
C ALA A 581 -1.27 -0.08 25.79
N ASN A 582 -2.25 -0.84 26.30
CA ASN A 582 -2.14 -1.61 27.54
C ASN A 582 -1.78 -3.09 27.33
N SER A 583 -1.60 -3.54 26.09
CA SER A 583 -1.07 -4.88 25.81
C SER A 583 0.37 -5.00 26.30
N THR A 584 0.79 -6.22 26.67
CA THR A 584 2.16 -6.50 27.12
C THR A 584 3.03 -6.95 25.94
N THR A 585 4.26 -6.47 25.87
CA THR A 585 5.23 -6.78 24.81
C THR A 585 5.85 -8.16 24.99
N GLY A 586 6.01 -8.90 23.90
CA GLY A 586 6.66 -10.21 23.88
C GLY A 586 8.19 -10.14 23.85
N ALA A 587 8.84 -11.30 23.93
CA ALA A 587 10.30 -11.46 23.80
C ALA A 587 10.71 -11.77 22.36
N SER A 588 10.12 -11.06 21.40
CA SER A 588 10.42 -11.19 19.97
C SER A 588 10.04 -9.93 19.22
N ASN A 589 10.66 -9.72 18.06
CA ASN A 589 10.20 -8.72 17.09
C ASN A 589 8.78 -9.11 16.62
N ILE A 590 7.94 -8.13 16.30
CA ILE A 590 6.56 -8.35 15.84
C ILE A 590 6.14 -7.27 14.85
N THR A 591 5.34 -7.63 13.85
CA THR A 591 4.65 -6.66 13.00
C THR A 591 3.18 -6.60 13.41
N LEU A 592 2.68 -5.38 13.60
CA LEU A 592 1.28 -5.08 13.83
C LEU A 592 0.68 -4.50 12.55
N TYR A 593 -0.50 -4.98 12.18
CA TYR A 593 -1.20 -4.65 10.95
C TYR A 593 -2.39 -3.75 11.24
N ALA A 594 -2.49 -2.64 10.52
CA ALA A 594 -3.60 -1.72 10.65
C ALA A 594 -4.85 -2.30 10.00
N HIS A 595 -5.93 -2.42 10.77
CA HIS A 595 -7.24 -2.78 10.24
C HIS A 595 -8.07 -1.53 10.03
N TYR A 596 -8.88 -1.57 8.98
CA TYR A 596 -9.69 -0.44 8.54
C TYR A 596 -11.12 -0.87 8.26
N GLN A 597 -12.03 0.09 8.38
CA GLN A 597 -13.41 -0.02 7.94
C GLN A 597 -13.70 1.08 6.91
N GLY A 598 -14.48 0.82 5.88
CA GLY A 598 -14.85 1.84 4.88
C GLY A 598 -15.50 3.05 5.54
N GLN A 599 -15.20 4.26 5.06
CA GLN A 599 -15.76 5.51 5.56
C GLN A 599 -16.42 6.26 4.40
N TYR A 600 -17.66 6.69 4.61
CA TYR A 600 -18.50 7.30 3.58
C TYR A 600 -19.01 8.67 4.01
N THR A 601 -19.29 9.54 3.04
CA THR A 601 -19.84 10.88 3.27
C THR A 601 -21.36 10.86 3.16
N TYR A 602 -22.04 11.54 4.08
CA TYR A 602 -23.46 11.89 3.92
C TYR A 602 -23.62 13.41 3.81
N GLN A 603 -24.56 13.86 3.00
CA GLN A 603 -24.91 15.26 2.84
C GLN A 603 -26.43 15.45 2.87
N PHE A 604 -26.86 16.51 3.54
CA PHE A 604 -28.22 17.04 3.50
C PHE A 604 -28.17 18.41 2.83
N LEU A 605 -28.93 18.59 1.76
CA LEU A 605 -28.98 19.80 0.95
C LEU A 605 -30.32 20.52 1.09
N ASN A 606 -30.29 21.84 1.21
CA ASN A 606 -31.47 22.68 1.11
C ASN A 606 -32.11 22.62 -0.29
N TYR A 607 -33.29 23.24 -0.42
CA TYR A 607 -34.02 23.33 -1.70
C TYR A 607 -33.23 24.04 -2.81
N ASP A 608 -32.28 24.90 -2.45
CA ASP A 608 -31.43 25.68 -3.36
C ASP A 608 -30.08 24.99 -3.67
N GLY A 609 -29.87 23.78 -3.15
CA GLY A 609 -28.62 23.03 -3.31
C GLY A 609 -27.51 23.41 -2.33
N SER A 610 -27.72 24.39 -1.44
CA SER A 610 -26.76 24.69 -0.37
C SER A 610 -26.68 23.54 0.65
N VAL A 611 -25.49 23.29 1.20
CA VAL A 611 -25.30 22.23 2.19
C VAL A 611 -25.92 22.66 3.53
N TYR A 612 -26.92 21.91 3.98
CA TYR A 612 -27.55 22.10 5.29
C TYR A 612 -26.75 21.40 6.40
N ALA A 613 -26.37 20.13 6.17
CA ALA A 613 -25.55 19.36 7.09
C ALA A 613 -24.73 18.32 6.31
N GLN A 614 -23.54 17.99 6.82
CA GLN A 614 -22.72 16.94 6.22
C GLN A 614 -21.80 16.29 7.26
N GLY A 615 -21.35 15.08 6.97
CA GLY A 615 -20.39 14.39 7.80
C GLY A 615 -19.79 13.16 7.14
N LYS A 616 -18.93 12.47 7.89
CA LYS A 616 -18.31 11.20 7.49
C LYS A 616 -18.56 10.16 8.56
N LEU A 617 -18.92 8.96 8.16
CA LEU A 617 -19.24 7.84 9.04
C LEU A 617 -18.60 6.55 8.56
N ALA A 618 -18.24 5.66 9.48
CA ALA A 618 -17.81 4.32 9.14
C ALA A 618 -19.00 3.50 8.61
N ALA A 619 -18.72 2.55 7.70
CA ALA A 619 -19.71 1.68 7.08
C ALA A 619 -20.58 1.00 8.15
N GLY A 620 -21.90 1.09 8.01
CA GLY A 620 -22.88 0.52 8.93
C GLY A 620 -23.27 1.42 10.10
N GLN A 621 -22.65 2.58 10.30
CA GLN A 621 -23.12 3.56 11.30
C GLN A 621 -24.39 4.26 10.84
N ALA A 622 -25.30 4.54 11.78
CA ALA A 622 -26.53 5.29 11.54
C ALA A 622 -26.22 6.74 11.13
N ILE A 623 -26.88 7.21 10.07
CA ILE A 623 -26.78 8.60 9.63
C ILE A 623 -27.56 9.47 10.62
N PRO A 624 -26.89 10.41 11.31
CA PRO A 624 -27.54 11.25 12.31
C PRO A 624 -28.57 12.15 11.63
N GLU A 625 -29.73 12.28 12.27
CA GLU A 625 -30.76 13.20 11.82
C GLU A 625 -30.25 14.65 11.92
N PRO A 626 -30.45 15.49 10.89
CA PRO A 626 -30.05 16.89 10.95
C PRO A 626 -30.76 17.62 12.08
N ALA A 627 -30.03 18.42 12.84
CA ALA A 627 -30.62 19.25 13.88
C ALA A 627 -31.41 20.41 13.25
N GLY A 628 -32.68 20.53 13.63
CA GLY A 628 -33.58 21.58 13.13
C GLY A 628 -34.28 21.23 11.82
N THR A 629 -35.17 22.11 11.38
CA THR A 629 -35.91 21.97 10.12
C THR A 629 -35.43 23.03 9.13
N PRO A 630 -35.10 22.66 7.88
CA PRO A 630 -34.77 23.64 6.85
C PRO A 630 -35.99 24.50 6.53
N VAL A 631 -35.76 25.77 6.21
CA VAL A 631 -36.82 26.74 5.91
C VAL A 631 -36.69 27.18 4.45
N ARG A 632 -37.81 27.21 3.75
CA ARG A 632 -37.93 27.84 2.43
C ARG A 632 -38.75 29.12 2.58
N PRO A 633 -38.20 30.30 2.24
CA PRO A 633 -38.94 31.56 2.30
C PRO A 633 -40.24 31.49 1.47
N ALA A 634 -41.31 32.10 1.98
CA ALA A 634 -42.52 32.31 1.20
C ALA A 634 -42.24 33.26 0.03
N ASP A 635 -42.97 33.05 -1.07
CA ASP A 635 -42.99 33.96 -2.21
C ASP A 635 -44.39 34.55 -2.38
N SER A 636 -44.58 35.37 -3.43
CA SER A 636 -45.85 36.04 -3.71
C SER A 636 -47.03 35.09 -3.92
N GLN A 637 -46.76 33.83 -4.24
CA GLN A 637 -47.77 32.85 -4.64
C GLN A 637 -47.90 31.72 -3.62
N TYR A 638 -46.82 31.34 -2.93
CA TYR A 638 -46.79 30.17 -2.06
C TYR A 638 -46.08 30.40 -0.73
N THR A 639 -46.61 29.75 0.30
CA THR A 639 -45.89 29.38 1.52
C THR A 639 -45.44 27.93 1.40
N TYR A 640 -44.33 27.57 2.05
CA TYR A 640 -43.71 26.25 1.94
C TYR A 640 -43.59 25.58 3.29
N THR A 641 -44.07 24.35 3.40
CA THR A 641 -43.96 23.52 4.60
C THR A 641 -42.98 22.38 4.34
N PHE A 642 -41.97 22.22 5.18
CA PHE A 642 -41.00 21.13 5.07
C PHE A 642 -41.69 19.78 5.31
N THR A 643 -41.54 18.84 4.37
CA THR A 643 -42.19 17.52 4.43
C THR A 643 -41.23 16.38 4.72
N GLY A 644 -39.91 16.63 4.68
CA GLY A 644 -38.88 15.64 4.95
C GLY A 644 -37.70 15.72 3.99
N TRP A 645 -36.81 14.74 4.10
CA TRP A 645 -35.61 14.64 3.28
C TRP A 645 -35.79 13.52 2.25
N GLN A 646 -35.67 13.85 0.97
CA GLN A 646 -35.80 12.86 -0.09
C GLN A 646 -34.72 11.78 0.04
N GLY A 647 -35.14 10.52 0.12
CA GLY A 647 -34.24 9.36 0.21
C GLY A 647 -33.69 9.06 1.61
N TYR A 648 -34.03 9.85 2.63
CA TYR A 648 -33.62 9.61 4.02
C TYR A 648 -34.76 8.97 4.82
N THR A 649 -34.41 8.11 5.77
CA THR A 649 -35.33 7.59 6.79
C THR A 649 -34.56 7.46 8.10
N SER A 650 -35.21 7.77 9.22
CA SER A 650 -34.57 7.67 10.54
C SER A 650 -34.08 6.24 10.79
N GLY A 651 -32.83 6.12 11.27
CA GLY A 651 -32.15 4.85 11.47
C GLY A 651 -31.44 4.27 10.23
N MET A 652 -31.50 4.95 9.07
CA MET A 652 -30.72 4.55 7.89
C MET A 652 -29.22 4.53 8.20
N THR A 653 -28.55 3.43 7.86
CA THR A 653 -27.11 3.27 8.03
C THR A 653 -26.34 3.58 6.77
N ILE A 654 -25.13 4.10 6.89
CA ILE A 654 -24.31 4.46 5.74
C ILE A 654 -23.62 3.22 5.14
N SER A 655 -23.75 3.03 3.82
CA SER A 655 -23.07 1.96 3.08
C SER A 655 -22.35 2.45 1.82
N GLY A 656 -22.43 3.76 1.56
CA GLY A 656 -21.86 4.45 0.42
C GLY A 656 -22.03 5.96 0.60
N ASN A 657 -21.41 6.75 -0.27
CA ASN A 657 -21.62 8.20 -0.26
C ASN A 657 -23.08 8.49 -0.66
N VAL A 658 -23.76 9.33 0.11
CA VAL A 658 -25.19 9.61 -0.07
C VAL A 658 -25.51 11.08 0.13
N THR A 659 -26.50 11.56 -0.62
CA THR A 659 -27.01 12.93 -0.54
C THR A 659 -28.52 12.90 -0.43
N PHE A 660 -29.06 13.70 0.49
CA PHE A 660 -30.49 13.87 0.73
C PHE A 660 -30.87 15.32 0.48
N THR A 661 -32.03 15.58 -0.13
CA THR A 661 -32.48 16.94 -0.45
C THR A 661 -33.78 17.26 0.26
N ALA A 662 -33.87 18.45 0.86
CA ALA A 662 -35.05 18.91 1.57
C ALA A 662 -36.26 19.00 0.63
N GLN A 663 -37.40 18.45 1.05
CA GLN A 663 -38.67 18.49 0.34
C GLN A 663 -39.63 19.45 1.02
N PHE A 664 -40.42 20.16 0.20
CA PHE A 664 -41.39 21.13 0.66
C PHE A 664 -42.72 20.96 -0.08
N GLU A 665 -43.81 21.08 0.66
CA GLU A 665 -45.16 21.20 0.13
C GLU A 665 -45.54 22.68 0.01
N ALA A 666 -46.04 23.09 -1.16
CA ALA A 666 -46.42 24.46 -1.47
C ALA A 666 -47.92 24.69 -1.17
N LYS A 667 -48.25 25.79 -0.49
CA LYS A 667 -49.61 26.21 -0.18
C LYS A 667 -49.83 27.64 -0.65
N THR A 668 -50.88 27.87 -1.45
CA THR A 668 -51.18 29.17 -2.06
C THR A 668 -51.45 30.27 -1.02
N VAL A 669 -50.92 31.47 -1.27
CA VAL A 669 -51.25 32.70 -0.52
C VAL A 669 -52.54 33.31 -1.09
N GLU A 670 -53.58 33.49 -0.28
CA GLU A 670 -54.82 34.16 -0.72
C GLU A 670 -54.63 35.68 -0.78
N SER A 671 -54.91 36.32 -1.92
CA SER A 671 -54.81 37.78 -2.09
C SER A 671 -56.19 38.45 -2.03
N TYR A 672 -56.34 39.51 -1.23
CA TYR A 672 -57.54 40.36 -1.18
C TYR A 672 -57.20 41.86 -1.24
N PRO A 673 -58.15 42.72 -1.69
CA PRO A 673 -57.95 44.17 -1.76
C PRO A 673 -57.55 44.72 -0.40
N GLN A 674 -56.61 45.67 -0.34
CA GLN A 674 -56.16 46.29 0.93
C GLN A 674 -56.93 47.57 1.28
N GLU A 675 -57.77 48.06 0.36
CA GLU A 675 -58.51 49.31 0.51
C GLU A 675 -59.97 49.13 0.06
N ILE A 676 -60.85 49.94 0.64
CA ILE A 676 -62.21 50.13 0.18
C ILE A 676 -62.15 50.90 -1.14
N THR A 677 -62.81 50.36 -2.14
CA THR A 677 -63.03 51.01 -3.43
C THR A 677 -64.51 51.27 -3.63
N THR A 678 -64.84 52.30 -4.40
CA THR A 678 -66.23 52.67 -4.66
C THR A 678 -66.34 53.39 -6.01
N GLY A 679 -67.42 53.10 -6.75
CA GLY A 679 -67.85 53.88 -7.91
C GLY A 679 -69.01 54.82 -7.62
N ALA A 680 -69.60 54.77 -6.42
CA ALA A 680 -70.79 55.51 -6.04
C ALA A 680 -70.48 56.76 -5.18
N TYR A 681 -69.33 56.76 -4.52
CA TYR A 681 -68.90 57.79 -3.57
C TYR A 681 -67.49 58.27 -3.89
N ARG A 682 -66.97 59.21 -3.09
CA ARG A 682 -65.60 59.70 -3.21
C ARG A 682 -64.80 59.42 -1.96
N ILE A 683 -63.65 58.78 -2.10
CA ILE A 683 -62.71 58.54 -1.01
C ILE A 683 -61.54 59.52 -1.15
N ALA A 684 -61.31 60.36 -0.14
CA ALA A 684 -60.19 61.27 -0.09
C ALA A 684 -59.87 61.67 1.37
N ASP A 685 -58.59 61.75 1.71
CA ASP A 685 -58.09 62.23 3.01
C ASP A 685 -58.68 61.51 4.24
N GLY A 686 -58.98 60.21 4.11
CA GLY A 686 -59.60 59.40 5.16
C GLY A 686 -61.12 59.61 5.30
N TYR A 687 -61.76 60.32 4.38
CA TYR A 687 -63.21 60.55 4.37
C TYR A 687 -63.89 59.85 3.20
N LEU A 688 -65.08 59.32 3.46
CA LEU A 688 -66.03 58.86 2.45
C LEU A 688 -67.08 59.97 2.25
N ARG A 689 -67.08 60.56 1.06
CA ARG A 689 -67.81 61.78 0.69
C ARG A 689 -68.74 61.53 -0.49
N ALA A 690 -69.39 62.58 -0.97
CA ALA A 690 -70.44 62.51 -1.98
C ALA A 690 -71.61 61.61 -1.58
N ILE A 691 -71.90 61.48 -0.27
CA ILE A 691 -73.00 60.66 0.25
C ILE A 691 -74.29 61.49 0.21
N PRO A 692 -75.32 61.10 -0.56
CA PRO A 692 -76.60 61.80 -0.57
C PRO A 692 -77.28 61.78 0.80
N VAL A 693 -77.91 62.89 1.19
CA VAL A 693 -78.73 62.97 2.41
C VAL A 693 -79.83 61.91 2.36
N GLY A 694 -80.01 61.18 3.46
CA GLY A 694 -80.98 60.07 3.55
C GLY A 694 -80.45 58.71 3.07
N THR A 695 -79.19 58.60 2.67
CA THR A 695 -78.55 57.31 2.38
C THR A 695 -78.60 56.40 3.62
N THR A 696 -79.11 55.18 3.44
CA THR A 696 -79.16 54.16 4.49
C THR A 696 -77.87 53.34 4.56
N ALA A 697 -77.59 52.68 5.69
CA ALA A 697 -76.42 51.80 5.81
C ALA A 697 -76.38 50.69 4.74
N ARG A 698 -77.54 50.11 4.40
CA ARG A 698 -77.65 49.11 3.32
C ARG A 698 -77.23 49.69 1.97
N GLN A 699 -77.70 50.91 1.65
CA GLN A 699 -77.34 51.58 0.40
C GLN A 699 -75.86 51.95 0.36
N LEU A 700 -75.31 52.43 1.49
CA LEU A 700 -73.89 52.75 1.60
C LEU A 700 -73.02 51.51 1.36
N LEU A 701 -73.27 50.40 2.07
CA LEU A 701 -72.50 49.15 1.91
C LEU A 701 -72.57 48.60 0.47
N ALA A 702 -73.73 48.69 -0.18
CA ALA A 702 -73.90 48.23 -1.56
C ALA A 702 -73.03 49.02 -2.57
N GLY A 703 -72.62 50.24 -2.24
CA GLY A 703 -71.74 51.07 -3.06
C GLY A 703 -70.24 50.89 -2.79
N LEU A 704 -69.84 50.00 -1.87
CA LEU A 704 -68.46 49.78 -1.45
C LEU A 704 -67.98 48.36 -1.80
N SER A 705 -66.69 48.22 -2.13
CA SER A 705 -66.06 46.93 -2.41
C SER A 705 -64.73 46.79 -1.66
N PRO A 706 -64.50 45.67 -0.94
CA PRO A 706 -65.41 44.52 -0.77
C PRO A 706 -66.48 44.78 0.31
N SER A 707 -67.76 44.45 0.05
CA SER A 707 -68.84 44.72 1.01
C SER A 707 -68.85 43.79 2.23
N ASP A 708 -68.46 42.51 2.06
CA ASP A 708 -68.60 41.47 3.09
C ASP A 708 -67.71 41.67 4.33
N TYR A 709 -66.72 42.55 4.22
CA TYR A 709 -65.72 42.82 5.25
C TYR A 709 -65.77 44.26 5.75
N ILE A 710 -66.75 45.04 5.29
CA ILE A 710 -66.96 46.42 5.71
C ILE A 710 -68.04 46.46 6.78
N THR A 711 -67.74 47.15 7.88
CA THR A 711 -68.64 47.35 9.01
C THR A 711 -68.96 48.82 9.20
N LEU A 712 -70.19 49.10 9.64
CA LEU A 712 -70.73 50.41 9.96
C LEU A 712 -71.32 50.37 11.38
N PRO A 713 -71.37 51.51 12.10
CA PRO A 713 -71.99 51.58 13.42
C PRO A 713 -73.51 51.41 13.40
N VAL A 714 -74.14 51.51 12.23
CA VAL A 714 -75.58 51.35 12.03
C VAL A 714 -75.84 50.34 10.89
N GLN A 715 -77.00 49.68 10.92
CA GLN A 715 -77.33 48.59 9.99
C GLN A 715 -78.70 48.79 9.31
N GLY A 716 -78.92 48.05 8.23
CA GLY A 716 -80.19 48.02 7.50
C GLY A 716 -80.58 49.38 6.93
N ASP A 717 -81.83 49.77 7.16
CA ASP A 717 -82.42 51.02 6.65
C ASP A 717 -82.17 52.23 7.58
N SER A 718 -81.25 52.10 8.54
CA SER A 718 -80.84 53.22 9.41
C SER A 718 -80.06 54.28 8.59
N PRO A 719 -80.32 55.58 8.81
CA PRO A 719 -79.64 56.64 8.06
C PRO A 719 -78.16 56.73 8.42
N VAL A 720 -77.33 56.99 7.42
CA VAL A 720 -75.90 57.29 7.59
C VAL A 720 -75.75 58.78 7.83
N GLY A 721 -75.08 59.13 8.92
CA GLY A 721 -74.76 60.51 9.27
C GLY A 721 -73.30 60.85 9.12
N THR A 722 -72.98 62.14 9.17
CA THR A 722 -71.60 62.63 9.19
C THR A 722 -70.87 62.18 10.45
N GLY A 723 -69.62 61.73 10.30
CA GLY A 723 -68.78 61.29 11.42
C GLY A 723 -68.88 59.79 11.76
N MET A 724 -69.70 59.00 11.05
CA MET A 724 -69.73 57.55 11.21
C MET A 724 -68.47 56.90 10.62
N THR A 725 -67.99 55.84 11.26
CA THR A 725 -66.81 55.09 10.81
C THR A 725 -67.20 53.94 9.88
N VAL A 726 -66.56 53.88 8.72
CA VAL A 726 -66.65 52.76 7.78
C VAL A 726 -65.35 51.96 7.90
N THR A 727 -65.42 50.76 8.46
CA THR A 727 -64.23 49.97 8.81
C THR A 727 -64.16 48.71 7.95
N TYR A 728 -63.11 48.59 7.14
CA TYR A 728 -62.76 47.36 6.44
C TYR A 728 -61.76 46.56 7.28
N ALA A 729 -62.17 45.37 7.71
CA ALA A 729 -61.34 44.49 8.53
C ALA A 729 -61.43 43.04 8.04
N ARG A 730 -60.30 42.34 8.05
CA ARG A 730 -60.21 40.93 7.68
C ARG A 730 -59.23 40.23 8.60
N ASP A 731 -59.53 38.98 8.97
CA ASP A 731 -58.70 38.15 9.84
C ASP A 731 -58.30 38.82 11.16
N GLY A 732 -59.19 39.65 11.71
CA GLY A 732 -58.98 40.38 12.97
C GLY A 732 -58.09 41.63 12.85
N GLN A 733 -57.62 41.99 11.65
CA GLN A 733 -56.88 43.22 11.39
C GLN A 733 -57.74 44.26 10.67
N THR A 734 -57.73 45.50 11.17
CA THR A 734 -58.33 46.65 10.49
C THR A 734 -57.40 47.12 9.36
N LEU A 735 -57.88 47.05 8.12
CA LEU A 735 -57.11 47.40 6.92
C LEU A 735 -57.32 48.86 6.53
N GLN A 736 -58.55 49.37 6.65
CA GLN A 736 -58.86 50.77 6.39
C GLN A 736 -60.04 51.24 7.24
N THR A 737 -60.00 52.50 7.67
CA THR A 737 -61.13 53.18 8.30
C THR A 737 -61.36 54.51 7.60
N LEU A 738 -62.59 54.76 7.16
CA LEU A 738 -63.03 56.01 6.56
C LEU A 738 -64.09 56.66 7.45
N THR A 739 -64.15 58.00 7.44
CA THR A 739 -65.20 58.75 8.14
C THR A 739 -66.20 59.30 7.14
N THR A 740 -67.49 59.07 7.35
CA THR A 740 -68.54 59.57 6.44
C THR A 740 -68.70 61.07 6.53
N VAL A 741 -68.93 61.71 5.39
CA VAL A 741 -69.29 63.13 5.27
C VAL A 741 -70.58 63.23 4.46
N VAL A 742 -71.66 63.65 5.12
CA VAL A 742 -72.97 63.86 4.51
C VAL A 742 -73.24 65.36 4.52
N THR A 743 -73.15 66.01 3.36
CA THR A 743 -73.24 67.47 3.25
C THR A 743 -74.54 67.99 3.87
N GLY A 744 -74.41 68.96 4.78
CA GLY A 744 -75.51 69.55 5.53
C GLY A 744 -75.88 68.84 6.84
N ASP A 745 -75.47 67.60 7.08
CA ASP A 745 -75.65 66.92 8.37
C ASP A 745 -74.45 67.21 9.26
N LEU A 746 -74.56 68.26 10.07
CA LEU A 746 -73.53 68.69 11.02
C LEU A 746 -73.75 68.05 12.39
N SER A 747 -74.93 67.46 12.59
CA SER A 747 -75.35 66.79 13.81
C SER A 747 -74.74 65.39 13.92
N GLY A 748 -74.57 64.72 12.77
CA GLY A 748 -74.15 63.34 12.60
C GLY A 748 -75.31 62.34 12.70
N ASP A 749 -76.56 62.80 12.69
CA ASP A 749 -77.75 61.95 12.85
C ASP A 749 -78.32 61.40 11.53
N GLY A 750 -77.68 61.74 10.40
CA GLY A 750 -78.08 61.32 9.06
C GLY A 750 -79.27 62.09 8.48
N ARG A 751 -79.69 63.17 9.14
CA ARG A 751 -80.74 64.08 8.68
C ARG A 751 -80.20 65.50 8.68
N VAL A 752 -80.76 66.32 7.79
CA VAL A 752 -80.46 67.75 7.73
C VAL A 752 -81.67 68.51 8.29
N THR A 753 -81.49 69.12 9.45
CA THR A 753 -82.55 69.74 10.26
C THR A 753 -82.12 71.11 10.79
N ILE A 754 -83.00 71.76 11.57
CA ILE A 754 -82.67 73.02 12.23
C ILE A 754 -81.51 72.88 13.24
N THR A 755 -81.27 71.67 13.76
CA THR A 755 -80.14 71.37 14.64
C THR A 755 -78.81 71.63 13.93
N ASP A 756 -78.71 71.25 12.66
CA ASP A 756 -77.53 71.47 11.83
C ASP A 756 -77.32 72.96 11.55
N MET A 757 -78.42 73.69 11.28
CA MET A 757 -78.37 75.13 11.09
C MET A 757 -77.89 75.86 12.34
N VAL A 758 -78.29 75.41 13.53
CA VAL A 758 -77.79 75.96 14.82
C VAL A 758 -76.30 75.66 15.01
N ARG A 759 -75.82 74.46 14.63
CA ARG A 759 -74.39 74.12 14.68
C ARG A 759 -73.56 74.97 13.71
N LEU A 760 -74.05 75.17 12.49
CA LEU A 760 -73.41 76.05 11.50
C LEU A 760 -73.37 77.50 11.99
N GLN A 761 -74.48 78.01 12.52
CA GLN A 761 -74.56 79.36 13.08
C GLN A 761 -73.58 79.53 14.25
N ALA A 762 -73.48 78.54 15.14
CA ALA A 762 -72.55 78.58 16.26
C ALA A 762 -71.09 78.62 15.80
N HIS A 763 -70.75 77.94 14.71
CA HIS A 763 -69.43 77.99 14.08
C HIS A 763 -69.12 79.37 13.48
N LEU A 764 -70.05 79.92 12.69
CA LEU A 764 -69.90 81.23 12.06
C LEU A 764 -69.82 82.38 13.09
N LEU A 765 -70.49 82.23 14.23
CA LEU A 765 -70.43 83.18 15.35
C LEU A 765 -69.22 82.95 16.27
N GLY A 766 -68.34 81.98 15.98
CA GLY A 766 -67.19 81.64 16.82
C GLY A 766 -67.55 81.08 18.20
N LYS A 767 -68.82 80.67 18.40
CA LYS A 767 -69.32 80.14 19.68
C LYS A 767 -68.98 78.67 19.87
N ASN A 768 -68.95 77.88 18.80
CA ASN A 768 -68.52 76.48 18.79
C ASN A 768 -67.89 76.14 17.43
N THR A 769 -66.59 75.82 17.40
CA THR A 769 -65.87 75.53 16.14
C THR A 769 -66.14 74.10 15.66
N LEU A 770 -66.64 73.94 14.44
CA LEU A 770 -66.73 72.65 13.77
C LEU A 770 -65.34 72.15 13.36
N THR A 771 -65.11 70.85 13.48
CA THR A 771 -63.84 70.19 13.11
C THR A 771 -64.12 68.87 12.38
N GLY A 772 -63.09 68.33 11.72
CA GLY A 772 -63.15 67.01 11.07
C GLY A 772 -64.30 66.87 10.06
N ALA A 773 -65.02 65.75 10.11
CA ALA A 773 -66.12 65.44 9.20
C ALA A 773 -67.23 66.50 9.21
N ALA A 774 -67.56 67.05 10.38
CA ALA A 774 -68.62 68.05 10.52
C ALA A 774 -68.23 69.39 9.88
N LEU A 775 -66.95 69.77 9.90
CA LEU A 775 -66.47 70.95 9.16
C LEU A 775 -66.56 70.73 7.65
N GLN A 776 -66.24 69.52 7.18
CA GLN A 776 -66.32 69.15 5.76
C GLN A 776 -67.77 69.13 5.26
N ALA A 777 -68.71 68.69 6.09
CA ALA A 777 -70.15 68.70 5.79
C ALA A 777 -70.76 70.11 5.82
N ALA A 778 -70.07 71.09 6.40
CA ALA A 778 -70.52 72.47 6.57
C ALA A 778 -70.19 73.40 5.40
N ASP A 779 -69.37 72.94 4.46
CA ASP A 779 -69.24 73.56 3.15
C ASP A 779 -70.41 73.07 2.29
N LEU A 780 -71.43 73.89 2.07
CA LEU A 780 -72.61 73.52 1.28
C LEU A 780 -72.52 74.02 -0.17
N ASN A 781 -71.46 74.76 -0.49
CA ASN A 781 -71.26 75.34 -1.81
C ASN A 781 -70.08 74.75 -2.60
N GLY A 782 -69.26 73.93 -1.94
CA GLY A 782 -68.10 73.27 -2.50
C GLY A 782 -66.92 74.21 -2.76
N ASP A 783 -66.90 75.40 -2.17
CA ASP A 783 -65.83 76.39 -2.38
C ASP A 783 -64.64 76.21 -1.43
N GLY A 784 -64.72 75.25 -0.51
CA GLY A 784 -63.68 74.93 0.46
C GLY A 784 -63.68 75.85 1.69
N GLN A 785 -64.61 76.81 1.81
CA GLN A 785 -64.75 77.71 2.93
C GLN A 785 -66.13 77.57 3.58
N VAL A 786 -66.19 77.66 4.91
CA VAL A 786 -67.45 77.67 5.63
C VAL A 786 -67.80 79.11 6.00
N THR A 787 -68.77 79.68 5.29
CA THR A 787 -69.14 81.10 5.36
C THR A 787 -70.65 81.29 5.56
N ILE A 788 -71.10 82.54 5.64
CA ILE A 788 -72.54 82.84 5.70
C ILE A 788 -73.29 82.38 4.43
N THR A 789 -72.57 82.20 3.32
CA THR A 789 -73.12 81.64 2.08
C THR A 789 -73.62 80.21 2.28
N ASP A 790 -72.90 79.40 3.04
CA ASP A 790 -73.28 78.03 3.38
C ASP A 790 -74.49 78.02 4.31
N MET A 791 -74.56 78.96 5.25
CA MET A 791 -75.72 79.13 6.11
C MET A 791 -76.98 79.51 5.31
N ILE A 792 -76.85 80.37 4.30
CA ILE A 792 -77.95 80.70 3.38
C ILE A 792 -78.39 79.47 2.59
N ARG A 793 -77.45 78.64 2.11
CA ARG A 793 -77.78 77.39 1.39
C ARG A 793 -78.48 76.37 2.28
N LEU A 794 -78.01 76.18 3.51
CA LEU A 794 -78.63 75.29 4.47
C LEU A 794 -80.04 75.78 4.85
N GLN A 795 -80.21 77.09 5.06
CA GLN A 795 -81.53 77.69 5.31
C GLN A 795 -82.48 77.52 4.12
N ALA A 796 -82.00 77.73 2.89
CA ALA A 796 -82.80 77.55 1.68
C ALA A 796 -83.26 76.09 1.50
N TYR A 797 -82.39 75.12 1.80
CA TYR A 797 -82.74 73.70 1.79
C TYR A 797 -83.80 73.35 2.82
N LEU A 798 -83.66 73.82 4.07
CA LEU A 798 -84.64 73.57 5.14
C LEU A 798 -86.02 74.19 4.85
N LEU A 799 -86.06 75.30 4.10
CA LEU A 799 -87.31 75.95 3.66
C LEU A 799 -87.90 75.33 2.38
N GLY A 800 -87.27 74.29 1.81
CA GLY A 800 -87.70 73.67 0.55
C GLY A 800 -87.52 74.56 -0.68
N ARG A 801 -86.67 75.59 -0.59
CA ARG A 801 -86.43 76.59 -1.65
C ARG A 801 -85.07 76.42 -2.36
N GLY A 802 -84.33 75.35 -2.04
CA GLY A 802 -83.03 75.03 -2.64
C GLY A 802 -82.62 73.58 -2.43
N THR A 803 -81.53 73.16 -3.08
CA THR A 803 -80.94 71.82 -2.97
C THR A 803 -79.53 71.89 -2.41
N ILE A 804 -79.11 70.88 -1.65
CA ILE A 804 -77.72 70.67 -1.24
C ILE A 804 -77.13 69.61 -2.17
N GLN A 805 -75.97 69.90 -2.75
CA GLN A 805 -75.22 68.87 -3.50
C GLN A 805 -74.18 68.25 -2.57
N PRO A 806 -73.98 66.92 -2.63
CA PRO A 806 -72.90 66.26 -1.91
C PRO A 806 -71.54 66.81 -2.39
N ASN A 807 -70.68 67.17 -1.45
CA ASN A 807 -69.29 67.61 -1.70
C ASN A 807 -68.33 66.44 -1.90
#